data_AF-A0A1H6ITX0-F1
#
_entry.id   AF-A0A1H6ITX0-F1
#
_cell.length_a   1.000
_cell.length_b   1.000
_cell.length_c   1.000
_cell.angle_alpha   90.00
_cell.angle_beta   90.00
_cell.angle_gamma   90.00
#
_symmetry.space_group_name_H-M   'P 1'
#
loop_
_entity.id
_entity.type
_entity.pdbx_description
1 polymer ?
#
loop_
_entity_poly.entity_id
_entity_poly.type
_entity_poly.pdbx_seq_one_letter_code
_entity_poly.pdbx_strand_id
1 'polypeptide(L)'
;MKIKGFISILAALTVITSSVAAVPFSASAEVVSETETTAEYDFSGSSSTVEKDGVSYSIFKGYAAVHYVNDENIEEFTVPETINDVPVVGIEWGAFRNCKNIKKLTLTKNVSVINWGDIAEFSMEEIAVTEDNESFTVVDGVLYSKDMKTVVAFPPSNSAAEVKIADEAENIAPYAFVSCQKLTKIEVSNNVREIGEGAFVGCTSLTSINIPDGVKAINTYTFAGTKALKGVRIPSSVDYIYNDAFKDSGAIENEDGIHYVDKWAVGADNDIERADIRMGTVGTIEGLFISKNKLKVITVPDSVIHLGRYLALGLYMPLELVEFHCPVIPARTLGCPTVKEVWISDRNCKIEDDAVTIPSYWREPKEAPDEEETTEENDYIIRHTRVTASSSSGANSIVKVINTSLTEIDEKIDDITAYEVPINSVELSVTKEKIEKYLEKAREKNEQNNNSEDNSGVAVAQPVEKVYNAPIKIGNPAKYDTIIRGYEGSTAEDYARKYRRIFDAFVPPSANVGPEIYDEGDVTYWIYGHSVATARLNGSHNAAPKDVEIPAEIKGVPVTGFVMNCNLNAGTVKLPASIESIDVNYDLQYDNTAYYEVSEDNPCFVSVDGIIYTKDMTELIKVPSNYEKTKIVVPDSVKKLRTGAFHSLKNVESVELPDGIEAISRNAFCGAGKLKSIKLPSELDIIGDNAFNGCVSLTDINIPASVKHIGCNAFYETPGIKYENGLGYFDGWLVDVDLKVKDITIKEGTEGVASISAYGNITVPASVTKMGWEMVNDTTKNCIRADVYSHVLDYDAFKNAVFLRDVYIYDPECEICAGNQTIRATHYESADELVGIRSEDNRPNYTDVRTYAYEIKELNSRPVGDTVIHGYKGSTAEAYAQMYGIKFEALDDTAIYKDGDLNGDGQFNVGDLVLMNRYIHGTYTFNEKQYKSADLNGDGSADVFDVIEFRKKILAD
;
A
#
# COMPACT_ATOMS: atom_id res chain seq x y z
N MET A 1 -27.76 52.59 -21.68
CA MET A 1 -26.62 53.49 -21.41
C MET A 1 -25.46 52.59 -21.01
N LYS A 2 -24.51 52.20 -21.90
CA LYS A 2 -23.23 52.88 -22.24
C LYS A 2 -22.51 53.38 -20.98
N ILE A 3 -21.33 52.87 -20.57
CA ILE A 3 -19.95 53.12 -21.09
C ILE A 3 -19.02 52.08 -20.40
N LYS A 4 -18.34 51.12 -21.08
CA LYS A 4 -16.95 51.10 -21.62
C LYS A 4 -15.80 51.60 -20.70
N GLY A 5 -14.83 50.71 -20.38
CA GLY A 5 -13.39 50.99 -20.62
C GLY A 5 -12.37 50.88 -19.46
N PHE A 6 -11.66 49.73 -19.42
CA PHE A 6 -10.20 49.57 -19.58
C PHE A 6 -9.15 49.92 -18.47
N ILE A 7 -8.25 48.92 -18.24
CA ILE A 7 -6.78 48.93 -17.97
C ILE A 7 -6.25 48.93 -16.50
N SER A 8 -5.91 47.70 -16.05
CA SER A 8 -4.57 47.19 -15.67
C SER A 8 -3.87 47.48 -14.33
N ILE A 9 -3.37 46.35 -13.78
CA ILE A 9 -2.07 46.08 -13.12
C ILE A 9 -1.99 45.93 -11.57
N LEU A 10 -1.57 44.70 -11.23
CA LEU A 10 -0.79 44.18 -10.10
C LEU A 10 -1.41 43.94 -8.69
N ALA A 11 -1.50 42.63 -8.39
CA ALA A 11 -0.94 41.91 -7.24
C ALA A 11 -1.33 42.33 -5.80
N ALA A 12 -2.00 41.41 -5.09
CA ALA A 12 -1.46 40.74 -3.90
C ALA A 12 -2.56 39.95 -3.14
N LEU A 13 -2.21 38.70 -2.77
CA LEU A 13 -2.71 37.90 -1.63
C LEU A 13 -4.23 37.73 -1.42
N THR A 14 -4.74 36.50 -1.60
CA THR A 14 -4.94 35.57 -0.46
C THR A 14 -5.32 34.17 -0.97
N VAL A 15 -4.74 33.16 -0.31
CA VAL A 15 -4.83 31.73 -0.57
C VAL A 15 -5.78 31.10 0.46
N ILE A 16 -6.30 29.91 0.10
CA ILE A 16 -6.81 28.82 0.94
C ILE A 16 -8.29 28.89 1.32
N THR A 17 -9.11 28.04 0.68
CA THR A 17 -9.61 26.80 1.30
C THR A 17 -10.09 25.81 0.23
N SER A 18 -9.48 24.64 0.15
CA SER A 18 -10.19 23.43 -0.27
C SER A 18 -9.48 22.21 0.29
N SER A 19 -10.15 21.54 1.23
CA SER A 19 -9.91 20.16 1.59
C SER A 19 -11.17 19.35 1.30
N VAL A 20 -10.95 18.07 1.01
CA VAL A 20 -11.85 16.90 1.11
C VAL A 20 -12.32 16.25 -0.22
N ALA A 21 -11.85 15.00 -0.35
CA ALA A 21 -12.43 13.78 -0.92
C ALA A 21 -12.35 13.48 -2.44
N ALA A 22 -11.45 12.52 -2.72
CA ALA A 22 -11.60 11.29 -3.52
C ALA A 22 -12.75 11.17 -4.55
N VAL A 23 -12.36 10.80 -5.78
CA VAL A 23 -13.15 9.97 -6.69
C VAL A 23 -12.24 8.90 -7.30
N PRO A 24 -12.55 7.59 -7.19
CA PRO A 24 -11.88 6.53 -7.94
C PRO A 24 -12.65 6.23 -9.23
N PHE A 25 -12.04 6.42 -10.41
CA PHE A 25 -12.36 5.64 -11.61
C PHE A 25 -11.38 5.94 -12.75
N SER A 26 -10.88 4.88 -13.40
CA SER A 26 -10.33 4.95 -14.75
C SER A 26 -11.48 5.16 -15.73
N ALA A 27 -11.72 6.40 -16.13
CA ALA A 27 -12.33 6.72 -17.41
C ALA A 27 -11.36 7.68 -18.09
N SER A 28 -11.10 7.47 -19.37
CA SER A 28 -10.55 8.49 -20.25
C SER A 28 -11.24 9.82 -19.94
N ALA A 29 -10.49 10.82 -19.50
CA ALA A 29 -11.04 12.16 -19.36
C ALA A 29 -11.36 12.66 -20.77
N GLU A 30 -12.60 12.42 -21.22
CA GLU A 30 -13.27 13.36 -22.09
C GLU A 30 -13.32 14.69 -21.34
N VAL A 31 -12.47 15.62 -21.77
CA VAL A 31 -12.74 17.03 -21.54
C VAL A 31 -14.01 17.33 -22.33
N VAL A 32 -15.17 17.24 -21.67
CA VAL A 32 -16.39 17.83 -22.21
C VAL A 32 -16.25 19.34 -22.05
N SER A 33 -15.53 19.96 -22.99
CA SER A 33 -15.85 21.33 -23.37
C SER A 33 -17.18 21.24 -24.11
N GLU A 34 -18.19 21.94 -23.62
CA GLU A 34 -19.39 22.25 -24.43
C GLU A 34 -18.96 23.15 -25.59
N THR A 35 -18.41 22.51 -26.63
CA THR A 35 -18.27 23.03 -27.98
C THR A 35 -19.30 22.28 -28.80
N GLU A 36 -20.14 23.02 -29.53
CA GLU A 36 -21.17 22.46 -30.41
C GLU A 36 -20.65 21.23 -31.16
N THR A 37 -21.21 20.06 -30.85
CA THR A 37 -20.77 18.77 -31.36
C THR A 37 -20.85 18.76 -32.89
N THR A 38 -19.71 18.67 -33.56
CA THR A 38 -19.61 18.11 -34.92
C THR A 38 -20.24 16.72 -34.88
N ALA A 39 -21.14 16.41 -35.80
CA ALA A 39 -21.80 15.09 -35.84
C ALA A 39 -20.75 13.96 -35.80
N GLU A 40 -20.75 13.15 -34.74
CA GLU A 40 -19.91 11.96 -34.65
C GLU A 40 -20.35 10.95 -35.72
N TYR A 41 -19.52 10.78 -36.75
CA TYR A 41 -19.71 9.71 -37.74
C TYR A 41 -19.05 8.43 -37.22
N ASP A 42 -19.86 7.39 -37.00
CA ASP A 42 -19.40 6.07 -36.57
C ASP A 42 -19.16 5.15 -37.78
N PHE A 43 -17.92 4.71 -37.99
CA PHE A 43 -17.55 3.75 -39.04
C PHE A 43 -17.54 2.29 -38.56
N SER A 44 -17.88 2.02 -37.29
CA SER A 44 -17.93 0.67 -36.72
C SER A 44 -19.30 -0.03 -36.87
N GLY A 45 -20.33 0.73 -37.27
CA GLY A 45 -21.69 0.23 -37.47
C GLY A 45 -21.87 -0.65 -38.71
N SER A 46 -23.09 -1.18 -38.89
CA SER A 46 -23.44 -1.93 -40.11
C SER A 46 -23.47 -1.01 -41.34
N SER A 47 -22.70 -1.36 -42.36
CA SER A 47 -22.67 -0.68 -43.66
C SER A 47 -22.96 -1.66 -44.81
N SER A 48 -23.30 -1.11 -45.97
CA SER A 48 -23.28 -1.85 -47.23
C SER A 48 -22.13 -1.36 -48.10
N THR A 49 -21.50 -2.24 -48.87
CA THR A 49 -20.37 -1.87 -49.73
C THR A 49 -20.82 -1.52 -51.15
N VAL A 50 -20.26 -0.44 -51.71
CA VAL A 50 -20.44 -0.05 -53.12
C VAL A 50 -19.08 0.10 -53.78
N GLU A 51 -18.89 -0.54 -54.94
CA GLU A 51 -17.69 -0.37 -55.76
C GLU A 51 -17.97 0.57 -56.93
N LYS A 52 -17.09 1.56 -57.12
CA LYS A 52 -17.13 2.49 -58.25
C LYS A 52 -15.73 2.93 -58.62
N ASP A 53 -15.38 2.81 -59.91
CA ASP A 53 -14.10 3.27 -60.47
C ASP A 53 -12.86 2.69 -59.75
N GLY A 54 -12.92 1.42 -59.35
CA GLY A 54 -11.82 0.75 -58.62
C GLY A 54 -11.72 1.11 -57.13
N VAL A 55 -12.67 1.89 -56.62
CA VAL A 55 -12.78 2.30 -55.22
C VAL A 55 -14.01 1.66 -54.59
N SER A 56 -13.82 1.08 -53.41
CA SER A 56 -14.86 0.56 -52.55
C SER A 56 -15.23 1.60 -51.49
N TYR A 57 -16.53 1.76 -51.25
CA TYR A 57 -17.10 2.68 -50.27
C TYR A 57 -18.00 1.91 -49.32
N SER A 58 -17.89 2.20 -48.03
CA SER A 58 -18.87 1.79 -47.02
C SER A 58 -19.99 2.81 -46.97
N ILE A 59 -21.22 2.35 -47.18
CA ILE A 59 -22.43 3.17 -47.11
C ILE A 59 -23.14 2.88 -45.79
N PHE A 60 -23.17 3.88 -44.93
CA PHE A 60 -23.89 3.88 -43.67
C PHE A 60 -25.25 4.59 -43.86
N LYS A 61 -26.06 4.63 -42.80
CA LYS A 61 -27.35 5.31 -42.84
C LYS A 61 -27.15 6.84 -42.91
N GLY A 62 -27.09 7.37 -44.13
CA GLY A 62 -27.07 8.81 -44.41
C GLY A 62 -25.69 9.40 -44.76
N TYR A 63 -24.64 8.58 -44.80
CA TYR A 63 -23.28 9.00 -45.16
C TYR A 63 -22.47 7.79 -45.67
N ALA A 64 -21.29 8.07 -46.22
CA ALA A 64 -20.37 7.06 -46.71
C ALA A 64 -18.92 7.37 -46.31
N ALA A 65 -18.06 6.36 -46.37
CA ALA A 65 -16.62 6.50 -46.19
C ALA A 65 -15.88 5.74 -47.31
N VAL A 66 -14.69 6.22 -47.67
CA VAL A 66 -13.79 5.48 -48.57
C VAL A 66 -13.29 4.26 -47.81
N HIS A 67 -13.68 3.06 -48.24
CA HIS A 67 -13.31 1.81 -47.59
C HIS A 67 -11.98 1.28 -48.11
N TYR A 68 -11.80 1.26 -49.44
CA TYR A 68 -10.61 0.66 -50.05
C TYR A 68 -10.39 1.13 -51.49
N VAL A 69 -9.18 1.54 -51.82
CA VAL A 69 -8.74 1.90 -53.18
C VAL A 69 -7.78 0.82 -53.68
N ASN A 70 -8.18 0.11 -54.74
CA ASN A 70 -7.41 -1.00 -55.28
C ASN A 70 -6.68 -0.63 -56.58
N ASP A 71 -5.78 0.35 -56.50
CA ASP A 71 -4.95 0.77 -57.62
C ASP A 71 -3.51 1.05 -57.16
N GLU A 72 -2.57 0.20 -57.55
CA GLU A 72 -1.15 0.38 -57.19
C GLU A 72 -0.48 1.56 -57.91
N ASN A 73 -1.06 2.03 -59.01
CA ASN A 73 -0.48 3.08 -59.86
C ASN A 73 -1.13 4.44 -59.64
N ILE A 74 -2.14 4.55 -58.77
CA ILE A 74 -2.78 5.82 -58.50
C ILE A 74 -1.76 6.81 -57.92
N GLU A 75 -1.60 7.96 -58.57
CA GLU A 75 -0.71 9.03 -58.11
C GLU A 75 -1.46 10.11 -57.32
N GLU A 76 -2.73 10.36 -57.66
CA GLU A 76 -3.55 11.36 -57.00
C GLU A 76 -4.95 10.80 -56.74
N PHE A 77 -5.46 11.03 -55.52
CA PHE A 77 -6.80 10.66 -55.16
C PHE A 77 -7.56 11.87 -54.60
N THR A 78 -8.75 12.13 -55.15
CA THR A 78 -9.69 13.12 -54.61
C THR A 78 -10.87 12.38 -54.03
N VAL A 79 -11.14 12.56 -52.74
CA VAL A 79 -12.30 11.95 -52.08
C VAL A 79 -13.56 12.53 -52.74
N PRO A 80 -14.43 11.73 -53.36
CA PRO A 80 -15.62 12.29 -54.01
C PRO A 80 -16.58 12.86 -52.98
N GLU A 81 -17.24 13.98 -53.26
CA GLU A 81 -18.18 14.59 -52.32
C GLU A 81 -19.35 13.67 -51.94
N THR A 82 -19.82 12.88 -52.90
CA THR A 82 -20.96 11.96 -52.72
C THR A 82 -20.76 10.65 -53.47
N ILE A 83 -21.33 9.57 -52.94
CA ILE A 83 -21.51 8.30 -53.62
C ILE A 83 -22.98 7.87 -53.44
N ASN A 84 -23.67 7.48 -54.52
CA ASN A 84 -25.10 7.14 -54.49
C ASN A 84 -25.97 8.18 -53.73
N ASP A 85 -25.75 9.46 -54.01
CA ASP A 85 -26.45 10.60 -53.39
C ASP A 85 -26.29 10.73 -51.86
N VAL A 86 -25.37 9.97 -51.24
CA VAL A 86 -24.97 10.15 -49.84
C VAL A 86 -23.59 10.82 -49.75
N PRO A 87 -23.37 11.73 -48.78
CA PRO A 87 -22.10 12.42 -48.61
C PRO A 87 -21.00 11.45 -48.18
N VAL A 88 -19.80 11.57 -48.78
CA VAL A 88 -18.61 10.86 -48.29
C VAL A 88 -17.92 11.74 -47.25
N VAL A 89 -17.93 11.28 -46.01
CA VAL A 89 -17.56 12.09 -44.84
C VAL A 89 -16.21 11.73 -44.25
N GLY A 90 -15.62 10.61 -44.68
CA GLY A 90 -14.31 10.18 -44.19
C GLY A 90 -13.69 9.04 -44.96
N ILE A 91 -12.60 8.52 -44.39
CA ILE A 91 -11.74 7.50 -44.97
C ILE A 91 -11.50 6.44 -43.88
N GLU A 92 -11.74 5.17 -44.21
CA GLU A 92 -11.57 4.06 -43.27
C GLU A 92 -10.12 3.55 -43.20
N TRP A 93 -9.86 2.74 -42.17
CA TRP A 93 -8.57 2.14 -41.90
C TRP A 93 -8.00 1.37 -43.10
N GLY A 94 -6.78 1.72 -43.51
CA GLY A 94 -6.07 1.03 -44.59
C GLY A 94 -6.69 1.22 -45.97
N ALA A 95 -7.52 2.25 -46.17
CA ALA A 95 -8.16 2.53 -47.46
C ALA A 95 -7.16 2.63 -48.62
N PHE A 96 -5.93 3.09 -48.36
CA PHE A 96 -4.88 3.26 -49.37
C PHE A 96 -3.78 2.19 -49.31
N ARG A 97 -3.92 1.10 -48.55
CA ARG A 97 -2.85 0.09 -48.34
C ARG A 97 -2.25 -0.54 -49.61
N ASN A 98 -2.96 -0.47 -50.75
CA ASN A 98 -2.48 -0.95 -52.05
C ASN A 98 -1.96 0.17 -52.96
N CYS A 99 -2.13 1.44 -52.59
CA CYS A 99 -1.83 2.61 -53.41
C CYS A 99 -0.35 3.02 -53.29
N LYS A 100 0.56 2.14 -53.71
CA LYS A 100 2.01 2.31 -53.51
C LYS A 100 2.59 3.61 -54.10
N ASN A 101 1.96 4.16 -55.15
CA ASN A 101 2.43 5.35 -55.86
C ASN A 101 1.65 6.64 -55.53
N ILE A 102 0.75 6.63 -54.52
CA ILE A 102 -0.05 7.82 -54.20
C ILE A 102 0.83 8.94 -53.67
N LYS A 103 0.82 10.08 -54.37
CA LYS A 103 1.55 11.30 -54.03
C LYS A 103 0.64 12.37 -53.45
N LYS A 104 -0.63 12.41 -53.86
CA LYS A 104 -1.56 13.48 -53.45
C LYS A 104 -2.90 12.94 -52.99
N LEU A 105 -3.36 13.43 -51.83
CA LEU A 105 -4.71 13.23 -51.34
C LEU A 105 -5.44 14.57 -51.26
N THR A 106 -6.63 14.66 -51.87
CA THR A 106 -7.49 15.85 -51.79
C THR A 106 -8.76 15.55 -51.00
N LEU A 107 -8.95 16.26 -49.88
CA LEU A 107 -10.16 16.20 -49.06
C LEU A 107 -11.18 17.22 -49.58
N THR A 108 -12.37 16.74 -49.93
CA THR A 108 -13.46 17.58 -50.44
C THR A 108 -14.39 18.04 -49.33
N LYS A 109 -15.34 18.89 -49.68
CA LYS A 109 -16.29 19.56 -48.80
C LYS A 109 -16.80 18.76 -47.59
N ASN A 110 -17.23 17.52 -47.82
CA ASN A 110 -17.94 16.72 -46.80
C ASN A 110 -16.99 15.95 -45.87
N VAL A 111 -15.69 15.88 -46.20
CA VAL A 111 -14.72 15.11 -45.42
C VAL A 111 -14.45 15.81 -44.10
N SER A 112 -14.82 15.15 -43.01
CA SER A 112 -14.73 15.64 -41.64
C SER A 112 -14.04 14.65 -40.70
N VAL A 113 -13.88 13.39 -41.11
CA VAL A 113 -13.21 12.35 -40.31
C VAL A 113 -12.07 11.72 -41.10
N ILE A 114 -10.86 11.84 -40.55
CA ILE A 114 -9.66 11.17 -41.05
C ILE A 114 -8.86 10.63 -39.85
N ASN A 115 -8.34 9.40 -39.97
CA ASN A 115 -7.32 8.90 -39.07
C ASN A 115 -6.02 8.77 -39.87
N TRP A 116 -5.12 9.74 -39.71
CA TRP A 116 -3.93 9.86 -40.55
C TRP A 116 -3.01 8.65 -40.44
N GLY A 117 -2.78 8.13 -39.23
CA GLY A 117 -1.90 6.99 -39.00
C GLY A 117 -2.32 5.71 -39.76
N ASP A 118 -3.60 5.61 -40.11
CA ASP A 118 -4.17 4.45 -40.79
C ASP A 118 -4.16 4.56 -42.32
N ILE A 119 -3.96 5.76 -42.84
CA ILE A 119 -4.08 6.08 -44.27
C ILE A 119 -2.78 6.68 -44.85
N ALA A 120 -1.82 7.03 -44.01
CA ALA A 120 -0.55 7.60 -44.42
C ALA A 120 0.29 6.59 -45.20
N GLU A 121 0.44 6.83 -46.49
CA GLU A 121 1.32 6.05 -47.37
C GLU A 121 2.69 6.74 -47.50
N PHE A 122 3.76 5.95 -47.49
CA PHE A 122 5.14 6.48 -47.54
C PHE A 122 5.42 7.34 -48.78
N SER A 123 4.69 7.15 -49.88
CA SER A 123 4.83 7.89 -51.13
C SER A 123 4.12 9.25 -51.13
N MET A 124 3.31 9.57 -50.13
CA MET A 124 2.47 10.77 -50.14
C MET A 124 3.30 12.04 -49.93
N GLU A 125 3.24 12.96 -50.89
CA GLU A 125 4.01 14.21 -50.95
C GLU A 125 3.16 15.44 -50.57
N GLU A 126 1.86 15.41 -50.89
CA GLU A 126 0.94 16.54 -50.75
C GLU A 126 -0.41 16.10 -50.19
N ILE A 127 -0.97 16.93 -49.31
CA ILE A 127 -2.37 16.90 -48.94
C ILE A 127 -3.02 18.23 -49.28
N ALA A 128 -4.20 18.18 -49.89
CA ALA A 128 -4.96 19.36 -50.29
C ALA A 128 -6.38 19.29 -49.71
N VAL A 129 -6.97 20.45 -49.50
CA VAL A 129 -8.34 20.60 -48.99
C VAL A 129 -9.07 21.61 -49.87
N THR A 130 -10.31 21.33 -50.25
CA THR A 130 -11.13 22.30 -51.01
C THR A 130 -11.50 23.51 -50.14
N GLU A 131 -11.63 24.69 -50.75
CA GLU A 131 -11.89 25.95 -50.02
C GLU A 131 -13.17 25.89 -49.15
N ASP A 132 -14.15 25.10 -49.59
CA ASP A 132 -15.45 24.91 -48.96
C ASP A 132 -15.51 23.78 -47.93
N ASN A 133 -14.40 23.10 -47.64
CA ASN A 133 -14.34 22.16 -46.54
C ASN A 133 -14.38 22.92 -45.20
N GLU A 134 -15.31 22.54 -44.33
CA GLU A 134 -15.56 23.21 -43.04
C GLU A 134 -14.79 22.59 -41.87
N SER A 135 -14.11 21.45 -42.07
CA SER A 135 -13.46 20.67 -41.02
C SER A 135 -11.94 20.81 -40.99
N PHE A 136 -11.31 21.02 -42.14
CA PHE A 136 -9.86 21.06 -42.28
C PHE A 136 -9.38 22.26 -43.10
N THR A 137 -8.10 22.57 -42.95
CA THR A 137 -7.37 23.53 -43.77
C THR A 137 -5.91 23.11 -43.90
N VAL A 138 -5.22 23.53 -44.95
CA VAL A 138 -3.79 23.27 -45.12
C VAL A 138 -3.04 24.59 -45.07
N VAL A 139 -2.02 24.66 -44.21
CA VAL A 139 -1.11 25.81 -44.08
C VAL A 139 0.32 25.29 -44.17
N ASP A 140 1.08 25.81 -45.13
CA ASP A 140 2.47 25.42 -45.40
C ASP A 140 2.69 23.90 -45.54
N GLY A 141 1.71 23.22 -46.15
CA GLY A 141 1.73 21.77 -46.38
C GLY A 141 1.34 20.92 -45.17
N VAL A 142 1.05 21.54 -44.02
CA VAL A 142 0.54 20.87 -42.82
C VAL A 142 -1.00 20.95 -42.82
N LEU A 143 -1.65 19.82 -42.62
CA LEU A 143 -3.09 19.75 -42.42
C LEU A 143 -3.43 20.10 -40.97
N TYR A 144 -4.32 21.06 -40.80
CA TYR A 144 -4.90 21.44 -39.53
C TYR A 144 -6.41 21.20 -39.52
N SER A 145 -6.99 21.10 -38.33
CA SER A 145 -8.42 21.38 -38.14
C SER A 145 -8.76 22.79 -38.63
N LYS A 146 -10.01 23.05 -39.02
CA LYS A 146 -10.42 24.34 -39.60
C LYS A 146 -10.16 25.53 -38.67
N ASP A 147 -10.28 25.30 -37.36
CA ASP A 147 -10.00 26.27 -36.30
C ASP A 147 -8.51 26.44 -35.97
N MET A 148 -7.63 25.71 -36.68
CA MET A 148 -6.17 25.67 -36.51
C MET A 148 -5.69 25.11 -35.15
N LYS A 149 -6.58 24.55 -34.33
CA LYS A 149 -6.24 24.07 -32.98
C LYS A 149 -5.49 22.74 -32.95
N THR A 150 -5.66 21.91 -33.97
CA THR A 150 -5.04 20.59 -34.04
C THR A 150 -4.25 20.45 -35.32
N VAL A 151 -2.97 20.08 -35.19
CA VAL A 151 -2.18 19.56 -36.31
C VAL A 151 -2.64 18.13 -36.57
N VAL A 152 -3.24 17.88 -37.73
CA VAL A 152 -3.87 16.60 -38.05
C VAL A 152 -2.92 15.69 -38.84
N ALA A 153 -2.18 16.24 -39.81
CA ALA A 153 -1.34 15.43 -40.70
C ALA A 153 -0.25 16.24 -41.41
N PHE A 154 0.83 15.55 -41.76
CA PHE A 154 1.87 16.00 -42.67
C PHE A 154 2.31 14.83 -43.58
N PRO A 155 2.37 15.02 -44.92
CA PRO A 155 2.71 13.94 -45.85
C PRO A 155 4.14 13.38 -45.64
N PRO A 156 4.34 12.04 -45.50
CA PRO A 156 5.64 11.43 -45.18
C PRO A 156 6.77 11.73 -46.20
N SER A 157 6.41 11.87 -47.49
CA SER A 157 7.35 12.15 -48.58
C SER A 157 7.45 13.63 -48.94
N ASN A 158 6.78 14.53 -48.20
CA ASN A 158 6.83 15.97 -48.43
C ASN A 158 8.29 16.48 -48.46
N SER A 159 8.57 17.42 -49.36
CA SER A 159 9.93 17.92 -49.60
C SER A 159 10.46 18.89 -48.55
N ALA A 160 9.62 19.40 -47.64
CA ALA A 160 10.03 20.37 -46.64
C ALA A 160 11.05 19.77 -45.65
N ALA A 161 12.20 20.44 -45.52
CA ALA A 161 13.21 20.08 -44.52
C ALA A 161 12.91 20.67 -43.13
N GLU A 162 12.19 21.80 -43.08
CA GLU A 162 11.84 22.48 -41.83
C GLU A 162 10.34 22.77 -41.82
N VAL A 163 9.69 22.49 -40.70
CA VAL A 163 8.27 22.80 -40.47
C VAL A 163 8.15 23.65 -39.21
N LYS A 164 7.35 24.72 -39.29
CA LYS A 164 6.95 25.51 -38.14
C LYS A 164 5.46 25.32 -37.90
N ILE A 165 5.10 24.85 -36.71
CA ILE A 165 3.70 24.70 -36.31
C ILE A 165 3.12 26.09 -36.02
N ALA A 166 1.89 26.31 -36.48
CA ALA A 166 1.17 27.57 -36.26
C ALA A 166 1.01 27.88 -34.75
N ASP A 167 1.06 29.17 -34.40
CA ASP A 167 1.00 29.58 -32.99
C ASP A 167 -0.37 29.25 -32.37
N GLU A 168 -1.43 29.16 -33.17
CA GLU A 168 -2.79 28.83 -32.77
C GLU A 168 -2.98 27.36 -32.33
N ALA A 169 -2.07 26.48 -32.75
CA ALA A 169 -2.17 25.05 -32.49
C ALA A 169 -1.95 24.72 -31.00
N GLU A 170 -2.84 23.89 -30.47
CA GLU A 170 -2.85 23.42 -29.09
C GLU A 170 -2.55 21.92 -29.00
N ASN A 171 -2.80 21.15 -30.08
CA ASN A 171 -2.63 19.71 -30.10
C ASN A 171 -1.92 19.23 -31.38
N ILE A 172 -1.12 18.18 -31.25
CA ILE A 172 -0.59 17.41 -32.39
C ILE A 172 -1.23 16.03 -32.35
N ALA A 173 -1.95 15.65 -33.41
CA ALA A 173 -2.66 14.39 -33.48
C ALA A 173 -1.71 13.18 -33.51
N PRO A 174 -2.18 11.98 -33.12
CA PRO A 174 -1.42 10.75 -33.27
C PRO A 174 -0.93 10.56 -34.70
N TYR A 175 0.32 10.11 -34.83
CA TYR A 175 0.99 9.88 -36.11
C TYR A 175 1.05 11.06 -37.09
N ALA A 176 0.77 12.30 -36.67
CA ALA A 176 0.66 13.46 -37.57
C ALA A 176 1.88 13.63 -38.51
N PHE A 177 3.09 13.34 -38.05
CA PHE A 177 4.34 13.39 -38.81
C PHE A 177 4.98 12.01 -39.01
N VAL A 178 4.17 10.94 -39.06
CA VAL A 178 4.68 9.57 -39.27
C VAL A 178 5.59 9.49 -40.50
N SER A 179 6.78 8.94 -40.31
CA SER A 179 7.76 8.63 -41.33
C SER A 179 8.16 9.80 -42.24
N CYS A 180 8.17 11.03 -41.72
CA CYS A 180 8.63 12.22 -42.44
C CYS A 180 10.16 12.22 -42.58
N GLN A 181 10.70 11.38 -43.47
CA GLN A 181 12.14 11.09 -43.55
C GLN A 181 13.00 12.24 -44.07
N LYS A 182 12.40 13.28 -44.69
CA LYS A 182 13.11 14.49 -45.17
C LYS A 182 13.12 15.62 -44.14
N LEU A 183 12.27 15.55 -43.12
CA LEU A 183 12.14 16.59 -42.09
C LEU A 183 13.37 16.56 -41.18
N THR A 184 14.13 17.65 -41.14
CA THR A 184 15.35 17.79 -40.33
C THR A 184 15.15 18.66 -39.08
N LYS A 185 14.14 19.54 -39.09
CA LYS A 185 13.80 20.40 -37.96
C LYS A 185 12.30 20.63 -37.88
N ILE A 186 11.76 20.63 -36.66
CA ILE A 186 10.40 21.10 -36.40
C ILE A 186 10.38 22.08 -35.22
N GLU A 187 9.71 23.21 -35.42
CA GLU A 187 9.45 24.20 -34.37
C GLU A 187 8.01 24.04 -33.89
N VAL A 188 7.83 23.48 -32.70
CA VAL A 188 6.51 23.28 -32.09
C VAL A 188 6.09 24.56 -31.36
N SER A 189 4.85 25.00 -31.57
CA SER A 189 4.28 26.17 -30.89
C SER A 189 4.30 26.00 -29.36
N ASN A 190 4.59 27.08 -28.63
CA ASN A 190 4.52 27.09 -27.17
C ASN A 190 3.09 26.93 -26.61
N ASN A 191 2.06 27.04 -27.48
CA ASN A 191 0.67 26.81 -27.10
C ASN A 191 0.26 25.34 -27.13
N VAL A 192 1.08 24.46 -27.71
CA VAL A 192 0.81 23.03 -27.70
C VAL A 192 0.85 22.49 -26.27
N ARG A 193 -0.15 21.69 -25.91
CA ARG A 193 -0.32 21.02 -24.61
C ARG A 193 -0.28 19.51 -24.76
N GLU A 194 -0.62 18.98 -25.93
CA GLU A 194 -0.68 17.55 -26.20
C GLU A 194 0.06 17.18 -27.49
N ILE A 195 0.86 16.10 -27.41
CA ILE A 195 1.52 15.47 -28.55
C ILE A 195 1.08 14.01 -28.59
N GLY A 196 0.33 13.63 -29.62
CA GLY A 196 -0.27 12.32 -29.77
C GLY A 196 0.74 11.18 -29.91
N GLU A 197 0.25 9.96 -29.70
CA GLU A 197 1.01 8.72 -29.88
C GLU A 197 1.68 8.66 -31.26
N GLY A 198 2.95 8.27 -31.30
CA GLY A 198 3.67 8.09 -32.56
C GLY A 198 3.81 9.33 -33.44
N ALA A 199 3.55 10.55 -32.92
CA ALA A 199 3.47 11.77 -33.73
C ALA A 199 4.68 11.98 -34.66
N PHE A 200 5.89 11.61 -34.23
CA PHE A 200 7.14 11.74 -35.01
C PHE A 200 7.82 10.40 -35.29
N VAL A 201 7.09 9.29 -35.21
CA VAL A 201 7.67 7.96 -35.44
C VAL A 201 8.29 7.87 -36.83
N GLY A 202 9.51 7.36 -36.94
CA GLY A 202 10.21 7.17 -38.22
C GLY A 202 10.71 8.45 -38.90
N CYS A 203 10.69 9.61 -38.23
CA CYS A 203 11.33 10.84 -38.72
C CYS A 203 12.87 10.73 -38.64
N THR A 204 13.47 9.89 -39.49
CA THR A 204 14.87 9.46 -39.37
C THR A 204 15.90 10.58 -39.55
N SER A 205 15.54 11.67 -40.24
CA SER A 205 16.42 12.83 -40.45
C SER A 205 16.22 13.97 -39.45
N LEU A 206 15.25 13.87 -38.54
CA LEU A 206 14.94 14.94 -37.58
C LEU A 206 16.10 15.11 -36.59
N THR A 207 16.70 16.29 -36.58
CA THR A 207 17.91 16.59 -35.77
C THR A 207 17.62 17.43 -34.54
N SER A 208 16.53 18.19 -34.54
CA SER A 208 16.12 19.03 -33.41
C SER A 208 14.60 19.25 -33.39
N ILE A 209 14.06 19.24 -32.18
CA ILE A 209 12.68 19.56 -31.85
C ILE A 209 12.63 20.18 -30.46
N ASN A 210 11.77 21.16 -30.24
CA ASN A 210 11.43 21.65 -28.91
C ASN A 210 10.14 20.98 -28.40
N ILE A 211 10.18 20.47 -27.17
CA ILE A 211 8.97 20.07 -26.44
C ILE A 211 8.51 21.28 -25.62
N PRO A 212 7.29 21.80 -25.81
CA PRO A 212 6.79 22.97 -25.08
C PRO A 212 6.60 22.73 -23.58
N ASP A 213 6.81 23.77 -22.75
CA ASP A 213 6.63 23.75 -21.28
C ASP A 213 5.18 23.50 -20.82
N GLY A 214 4.22 23.45 -21.75
CA GLY A 214 2.83 23.09 -21.46
C GLY A 214 2.53 21.60 -21.59
N VAL A 215 3.45 20.80 -22.16
CA VAL A 215 3.25 19.37 -22.40
C VAL A 215 3.38 18.59 -21.09
N LYS A 216 2.41 17.71 -20.85
CA LYS A 216 2.31 16.90 -19.62
C LYS A 216 2.82 15.47 -19.75
N ALA A 217 2.78 14.91 -20.95
CA ALA A 217 3.24 13.55 -21.19
C ALA A 217 3.88 13.41 -22.57
N ILE A 218 4.80 12.45 -22.69
CA ILE A 218 5.34 12.00 -23.97
C ILE A 218 4.84 10.58 -24.21
N ASN A 219 3.95 10.44 -25.19
CA ASN A 219 3.22 9.21 -25.47
C ASN A 219 4.07 8.11 -26.11
N THR A 220 3.53 6.89 -26.14
CA THR A 220 4.15 5.71 -26.75
C THR A 220 4.60 6.04 -28.18
N TYR A 221 5.80 5.58 -28.56
CA TYR A 221 6.37 5.76 -29.90
C TYR A 221 6.56 7.20 -30.41
N THR A 222 6.30 8.25 -29.61
CA THR A 222 6.28 9.66 -30.08
C THR A 222 7.50 10.03 -30.91
N PHE A 223 8.70 9.64 -30.47
CA PHE A 223 9.98 9.88 -31.14
C PHE A 223 10.67 8.59 -31.59
N ALA A 224 9.96 7.48 -31.72
CA ALA A 224 10.57 6.21 -32.08
C ALA A 224 11.18 6.28 -33.50
N GLY A 225 12.42 5.78 -33.66
CA GLY A 225 13.14 5.80 -34.94
C GLY A 225 13.65 7.17 -35.39
N THR A 226 13.65 8.19 -34.53
CA THR A 226 14.26 9.51 -34.80
C THR A 226 15.80 9.45 -34.74
N LYS A 227 16.41 8.70 -35.67
CA LYS A 227 17.83 8.30 -35.62
C LYS A 227 18.83 9.46 -35.66
N ALA A 228 18.45 10.61 -36.22
CA ALA A 228 19.33 11.78 -36.32
C ALA A 228 19.17 12.79 -35.17
N LEU A 229 18.20 12.60 -34.28
CA LEU A 229 17.92 13.51 -33.16
C LEU A 229 19.06 13.40 -32.16
N LYS A 230 19.69 14.50 -31.77
CA LYS A 230 20.84 14.48 -30.84
C LYS A 230 20.48 15.19 -29.56
N GLY A 231 19.94 14.43 -28.61
CA GLY A 231 19.37 14.94 -27.38
C GLY A 231 18.07 15.72 -27.61
N VAL A 232 17.20 15.71 -26.60
CA VAL A 232 16.02 16.56 -26.54
C VAL A 232 15.84 17.00 -25.09
N ARG A 233 15.57 18.28 -24.87
CA ARG A 233 15.28 18.78 -23.52
C ARG A 233 13.86 18.35 -23.15
N ILE A 234 13.71 17.68 -22.01
CA ILE A 234 12.41 17.34 -21.44
C ILE A 234 12.02 18.46 -20.46
N PRO A 235 10.91 19.18 -20.70
CA PRO A 235 10.45 20.22 -19.79
C PRO A 235 10.08 19.66 -18.41
N SER A 236 10.20 20.48 -17.37
CA SER A 236 9.80 20.11 -16.00
C SER A 236 8.30 19.93 -15.81
N SER A 237 7.48 20.27 -16.83
CA SER A 237 6.05 20.06 -16.84
C SER A 237 5.65 18.62 -17.17
N VAL A 238 6.57 17.82 -17.72
CA VAL A 238 6.33 16.44 -18.12
C VAL A 238 6.29 15.57 -16.88
N ASP A 239 5.12 14.98 -16.63
CA ASP A 239 4.86 14.10 -15.49
C ASP A 239 5.06 12.62 -15.87
N TYR A 240 4.94 12.29 -17.17
CA TYR A 240 5.00 10.91 -17.68
C TYR A 240 5.71 10.79 -19.04
N ILE A 241 6.53 9.75 -19.19
CA ILE A 241 7.02 9.26 -20.48
C ILE A 241 6.59 7.80 -20.62
N TYR A 242 5.86 7.49 -21.68
CA TYR A 242 5.35 6.14 -21.94
C TYR A 242 6.40 5.24 -22.59
N ASN A 243 6.13 3.94 -22.55
CA ASN A 243 7.03 2.92 -23.11
C ASN A 243 7.34 3.18 -24.59
N ASP A 244 8.56 2.84 -25.01
CA ASP A 244 9.06 2.99 -26.38
C ASP A 244 8.97 4.42 -26.98
N ALA A 245 8.68 5.46 -26.18
CA ALA A 245 8.57 6.84 -26.66
C ALA A 245 9.81 7.30 -27.45
N PHE A 246 11.00 6.81 -27.07
CA PHE A 246 12.27 7.12 -27.72
C PHE A 246 12.96 5.90 -28.36
N LYS A 247 12.24 4.79 -28.56
CA LYS A 247 12.83 3.55 -29.12
C LYS A 247 13.59 3.83 -30.42
N ASP A 248 14.83 3.37 -30.53
CA ASP A 248 15.70 3.59 -31.69
C ASP A 248 15.94 5.08 -32.06
N SER A 249 15.73 6.00 -31.13
CA SER A 249 16.07 7.43 -31.29
C SER A 249 17.56 7.66 -31.13
N GLY A 250 18.12 8.60 -31.91
CA GLY A 250 19.48 9.08 -31.70
C GLY A 250 19.66 9.92 -30.44
N ALA A 251 18.55 10.31 -29.78
CA ALA A 251 18.58 11.13 -28.58
C ALA A 251 18.96 10.35 -27.32
N ILE A 252 18.96 9.03 -27.41
CA ILE A 252 19.31 8.13 -26.32
C ILE A 252 20.81 8.19 -26.04
N GLU A 253 21.15 8.46 -24.78
CA GLU A 253 22.46 8.26 -24.19
C GLU A 253 22.46 6.93 -23.43
N ASN A 254 23.42 6.04 -23.68
CA ASN A 254 23.56 4.81 -22.90
C ASN A 254 24.66 5.00 -21.84
N GLU A 255 24.33 4.75 -20.58
CA GLU A 255 25.23 4.78 -19.44
C GLU A 255 25.00 3.50 -18.62
N ASP A 256 26.03 2.65 -18.56
CA ASP A 256 26.03 1.35 -17.87
C ASP A 256 24.82 0.44 -18.21
N GLY A 257 24.37 0.49 -19.47
CA GLY A 257 23.26 -0.33 -19.97
C GLY A 257 21.88 0.27 -19.71
N ILE A 258 21.78 1.45 -19.09
CA ILE A 258 20.54 2.21 -18.96
C ILE A 258 20.51 3.31 -20.03
N HIS A 259 19.37 3.47 -20.68
CA HIS A 259 19.16 4.44 -21.74
C HIS A 259 18.51 5.70 -21.17
N TYR A 260 19.10 6.85 -21.43
CA TYR A 260 18.66 8.15 -20.93
C TYR A 260 18.32 9.11 -22.06
N VAL A 261 17.32 9.94 -21.82
CA VAL A 261 17.07 11.15 -22.61
C VAL A 261 16.92 12.29 -21.61
N ASP A 262 17.84 13.26 -21.66
CA ASP A 262 17.94 14.33 -20.66
C ASP A 262 17.99 13.74 -19.23
N LYS A 263 17.09 14.17 -18.34
CA LYS A 263 17.00 13.69 -16.94
C LYS A 263 16.07 12.48 -16.77
N TRP A 264 15.72 11.76 -17.83
CA TRP A 264 14.81 10.62 -17.78
C TRP A 264 15.49 9.32 -18.18
N ALA A 265 15.26 8.25 -17.42
CA ALA A 265 15.59 6.89 -17.84
C ALA A 265 14.47 6.33 -18.73
N VAL A 266 14.79 6.02 -19.98
CA VAL A 266 13.83 5.71 -21.06
C VAL A 266 13.98 4.31 -21.66
N GLY A 267 14.90 3.49 -21.14
CA GLY A 267 15.11 2.12 -21.59
C GLY A 267 16.31 1.48 -20.91
N ALA A 268 16.59 0.23 -21.26
CA ALA A 268 17.78 -0.49 -20.81
C ALA A 268 18.14 -1.61 -21.79
N ASP A 269 19.42 -1.99 -21.82
CA ASP A 269 19.92 -3.12 -22.60
C ASP A 269 19.30 -4.44 -22.13
N ASN A 270 19.22 -5.44 -23.00
CA ASN A 270 18.55 -6.71 -22.69
C ASN A 270 19.37 -7.62 -21.77
N ASP A 271 20.68 -7.45 -21.75
CA ASP A 271 21.64 -8.24 -20.99
C ASP A 271 22.12 -7.56 -19.70
N ILE A 272 21.51 -6.43 -19.32
CA ILE A 272 21.81 -5.73 -18.06
C ILE A 272 21.66 -6.65 -16.85
N GLU A 273 22.69 -6.71 -16.00
CA GLU A 273 22.73 -7.54 -14.79
C GLU A 273 22.47 -6.73 -13.52
N ARG A 274 22.92 -5.47 -13.50
CA ARG A 274 22.73 -4.50 -12.42
C ARG A 274 22.39 -3.15 -13.03
N ALA A 275 21.35 -2.50 -12.51
CA ALA A 275 20.86 -1.22 -12.99
C ALA A 275 20.92 -0.19 -11.87
N ASP A 276 21.98 0.61 -11.85
CA ASP A 276 22.11 1.75 -10.94
C ASP A 276 21.67 3.02 -11.67
N ILE A 277 20.48 3.55 -11.35
CA ILE A 277 19.97 4.76 -12.00
C ILE A 277 20.82 5.96 -11.54
N ARG A 278 21.34 6.73 -12.51
CA ARG A 278 22.28 7.82 -12.23
C ARG A 278 21.67 8.93 -11.38
N MET A 279 22.50 9.54 -10.54
CA MET A 279 22.07 10.68 -9.73
C MET A 279 21.71 11.91 -10.57
N GLY A 280 20.60 12.57 -10.24
CA GLY A 280 20.04 13.69 -11.01
C GLY A 280 19.00 13.27 -12.05
N THR A 281 18.72 11.96 -12.18
CA THR A 281 17.55 11.46 -12.92
C THR A 281 16.28 11.88 -12.19
N VAL A 282 15.36 12.52 -12.89
CA VAL A 282 14.10 13.07 -12.37
C VAL A 282 12.94 12.07 -12.50
N GLY A 283 12.97 11.21 -13.53
CA GLY A 283 11.92 10.22 -13.75
C GLY A 283 12.35 9.00 -14.55
N THR A 284 11.50 7.97 -14.53
CA THR A 284 11.65 6.76 -15.35
C THR A 284 10.40 6.52 -16.18
N ILE A 285 10.54 5.89 -17.35
CA ILE A 285 9.39 5.43 -18.13
C ILE A 285 8.61 4.31 -17.41
N GLU A 286 7.36 4.13 -17.81
CA GLU A 286 6.62 2.91 -17.51
C GLU A 286 7.30 1.70 -18.17
N GLY A 287 7.58 0.64 -17.39
CA GLY A 287 8.15 -0.58 -17.96
C GLY A 287 9.67 -0.57 -18.22
N LEU A 288 10.44 0.31 -17.57
CA LEU A 288 11.88 0.49 -17.83
C LEU A 288 12.67 -0.83 -17.93
N PHE A 289 12.40 -1.78 -17.04
CA PHE A 289 13.04 -3.10 -16.97
C PHE A 289 12.05 -4.25 -17.25
N ILE A 290 11.23 -4.14 -18.29
CA ILE A 290 10.41 -5.28 -18.76
C ILE A 290 11.31 -6.39 -19.32
N SER A 291 11.06 -7.64 -18.89
CA SER A 291 11.65 -8.88 -19.42
C SER A 291 13.19 -8.91 -19.44
N LYS A 292 13.85 -8.25 -18.48
CA LYS A 292 15.32 -8.26 -18.36
C LYS A 292 15.81 -9.54 -17.68
N ASN A 293 15.97 -10.59 -18.48
CA ASN A 293 16.22 -11.96 -18.02
C ASN A 293 17.57 -12.18 -17.30
N LYS A 294 18.44 -11.17 -17.23
CA LYS A 294 19.70 -11.22 -16.47
C LYS A 294 19.77 -10.24 -15.29
N LEU A 295 18.78 -9.34 -15.16
CA LEU A 295 18.80 -8.25 -14.19
C LEU A 295 18.55 -8.79 -12.78
N LYS A 296 19.50 -8.54 -11.89
CA LYS A 296 19.48 -9.00 -10.49
C LYS A 296 19.30 -7.86 -9.49
N VAL A 297 19.81 -6.67 -9.78
CA VAL A 297 19.77 -5.54 -8.85
C VAL A 297 19.33 -4.26 -9.55
N ILE A 298 18.44 -3.49 -8.91
CA ILE A 298 18.05 -2.15 -9.34
C ILE A 298 18.27 -1.18 -8.19
N THR A 299 18.88 -0.02 -8.45
CA THR A 299 19.02 1.08 -7.49
C THR A 299 18.36 2.33 -8.05
N VAL A 300 17.40 2.90 -7.30
CA VAL A 300 16.64 4.11 -7.67
C VAL A 300 17.02 5.23 -6.70
N PRO A 301 17.65 6.33 -7.16
CA PRO A 301 18.12 7.39 -6.28
C PRO A 301 17.01 8.35 -5.84
N ASP A 302 17.30 9.20 -4.84
CA ASP A 302 16.38 10.18 -4.26
C ASP A 302 15.90 11.26 -5.24
N SER A 303 16.71 11.57 -6.26
CA SER A 303 16.35 12.55 -7.29
C SER A 303 15.18 12.11 -8.17
N VAL A 304 14.85 10.82 -8.19
CA VAL A 304 13.73 10.28 -8.97
C VAL A 304 12.42 10.58 -8.25
N ILE A 305 11.68 11.56 -8.76
CA ILE A 305 10.39 11.99 -8.21
C ILE A 305 9.21 11.52 -9.09
N HIS A 306 9.47 11.13 -10.34
CA HIS A 306 8.49 10.52 -11.26
C HIS A 306 8.88 9.08 -11.58
N LEU A 307 8.62 8.16 -10.63
CA LEU A 307 8.89 6.74 -10.85
C LEU A 307 7.80 6.13 -11.76
N GLY A 308 8.20 5.52 -12.85
CA GLY A 308 7.29 4.87 -13.78
C GLY A 308 6.70 3.59 -13.19
N ARG A 309 5.42 3.31 -13.50
CA ARG A 309 4.78 2.04 -13.14
C ARG A 309 5.49 0.88 -13.83
N TYR A 310 5.35 -0.32 -13.27
CA TYR A 310 5.98 -1.53 -13.79
C TYR A 310 7.48 -1.36 -14.06
N LEU A 311 8.18 -0.57 -13.22
CA LEU A 311 9.63 -0.37 -13.28
C LEU A 311 10.36 -1.66 -13.63
N ALA A 312 10.00 -2.78 -12.99
CA ALA A 312 10.40 -4.11 -13.40
C ALA A 312 9.19 -5.04 -13.53
N LEU A 313 9.09 -5.78 -14.65
CA LEU A 313 8.00 -6.71 -14.93
C LEU A 313 8.50 -7.92 -15.74
N GLY A 314 8.31 -9.12 -15.21
CA GLY A 314 8.62 -10.37 -15.92
C GLY A 314 8.52 -11.61 -15.03
N LEU A 315 7.87 -12.67 -15.54
CA LEU A 315 7.61 -13.91 -14.78
C LEU A 315 8.88 -14.70 -14.43
N TYR A 316 9.95 -14.55 -15.21
CA TYR A 316 11.19 -15.32 -15.08
C TYR A 316 12.43 -14.44 -14.92
N MET A 317 12.25 -13.15 -14.60
CA MET A 317 13.39 -12.29 -14.31
C MET A 317 14.10 -12.78 -13.05
N PRO A 318 15.44 -12.86 -12.99
CA PRO A 318 16.17 -13.29 -11.80
C PRO A 318 16.39 -12.14 -10.82
N LEU A 319 15.46 -11.18 -10.75
CA LEU A 319 15.59 -9.98 -9.94
C LEU A 319 15.68 -10.38 -8.46
N GLU A 320 16.77 -10.02 -7.80
CA GLU A 320 17.07 -10.39 -6.41
C GLU A 320 16.83 -9.21 -5.48
N LEU A 321 17.30 -8.01 -5.83
CA LEU A 321 17.28 -6.83 -4.96
C LEU A 321 16.78 -5.59 -5.71
N VAL A 322 15.94 -4.78 -5.07
CA VAL A 322 15.61 -3.42 -5.52
C VAL A 322 15.80 -2.44 -4.38
N GLU A 323 16.62 -1.41 -4.58
CA GLU A 323 16.91 -0.35 -3.61
C GLU A 323 16.21 0.94 -4.05
N PHE A 324 15.32 1.46 -3.20
CA PHE A 324 14.61 2.72 -3.39
C PHE A 324 15.11 3.77 -2.40
N HIS A 325 15.58 4.90 -2.93
CA HIS A 325 15.91 6.12 -2.18
C HIS A 325 14.95 7.27 -2.51
N CYS A 326 14.05 7.07 -3.48
CA CYS A 326 13.05 8.04 -3.93
C CYS A 326 11.93 8.30 -2.90
N PRO A 327 11.32 9.49 -2.92
CA PRO A 327 10.29 9.88 -1.94
C PRO A 327 8.92 9.25 -2.20
N VAL A 328 8.69 8.64 -3.37
CA VAL A 328 7.41 8.01 -3.72
C VAL A 328 7.65 6.73 -4.52
N ILE A 329 7.00 5.65 -4.11
CA ILE A 329 6.91 4.39 -4.86
C ILE A 329 5.45 4.20 -5.29
N PRO A 330 5.12 4.38 -6.58
CA PRO A 330 3.74 4.29 -7.04
C PRO A 330 3.25 2.84 -7.07
N ALA A 331 1.93 2.73 -7.18
CA ALA A 331 1.25 1.48 -7.42
C ALA A 331 1.86 0.72 -8.63
N ARG A 332 1.99 -0.60 -8.52
CA ARG A 332 2.45 -1.52 -9.58
C ARG A 332 3.90 -1.31 -10.03
N THR A 333 4.77 -0.76 -9.19
CA THR A 333 6.19 -0.57 -9.51
C THR A 333 6.91 -1.90 -9.82
N LEU A 334 6.63 -2.97 -9.07
CA LEU A 334 7.28 -4.28 -9.25
C LEU A 334 6.26 -5.36 -9.61
N GLY A 335 6.48 -6.03 -10.76
CA GLY A 335 5.67 -7.14 -11.27
C GLY A 335 6.47 -8.44 -11.46
N CYS A 336 7.55 -8.64 -10.69
CA CYS A 336 8.44 -9.78 -10.78
C CYS A 336 8.27 -10.71 -9.56
N PRO A 337 7.91 -12.00 -9.73
CA PRO A 337 7.65 -12.90 -8.60
C PRO A 337 8.91 -13.40 -7.88
N THR A 338 10.10 -13.10 -8.39
CA THR A 338 11.39 -13.61 -7.89
C THR A 338 12.10 -12.67 -6.93
N VAL A 339 11.62 -11.43 -6.78
CA VAL A 339 12.31 -10.40 -5.97
C VAL A 339 12.49 -10.94 -4.57
N LYS A 340 13.74 -11.05 -4.13
CA LYS A 340 14.09 -11.57 -2.80
C LYS A 340 14.07 -10.45 -1.77
N GLU A 341 14.58 -9.28 -2.14
CA GLU A 341 14.72 -8.14 -1.23
C GLU A 341 14.28 -6.83 -1.90
N VAL A 342 13.58 -5.99 -1.15
CA VAL A 342 13.25 -4.62 -1.53
C VAL A 342 13.67 -3.70 -0.40
N TRP A 343 14.59 -2.78 -0.64
CA TRP A 343 15.11 -1.86 0.37
C TRP A 343 14.54 -0.47 0.13
N ILE A 344 14.04 0.17 1.19
CA ILE A 344 13.42 1.49 1.13
C ILE A 344 14.13 2.37 2.15
N SER A 345 14.97 3.25 1.63
CA SER A 345 15.97 4.01 2.40
C SER A 345 15.51 5.41 2.82
N ASP A 346 14.38 5.89 2.29
CA ASP A 346 13.74 7.12 2.75
C ASP A 346 12.62 6.76 3.74
N ARG A 347 12.73 7.26 4.97
CA ARG A 347 11.74 7.07 6.05
C ARG A 347 10.37 7.63 5.68
N ASN A 348 10.35 8.71 4.90
CA ASN A 348 9.15 9.42 4.48
C ASN A 348 8.68 9.00 3.08
N CYS A 349 9.33 7.97 2.49
CA CYS A 349 8.90 7.41 1.21
C CYS A 349 7.41 7.08 1.31
N LYS A 350 6.61 7.53 0.35
CA LYS A 350 5.19 7.19 0.25
C LYS A 350 5.02 6.03 -0.71
N ILE A 351 4.55 4.89 -0.21
CA ILE A 351 4.16 3.77 -1.06
C ILE A 351 2.68 3.89 -1.37
N GLU A 352 2.35 4.11 -2.64
CA GLU A 352 0.97 4.19 -3.09
C GLU A 352 0.33 2.81 -3.22
N ASP A 353 -0.94 2.73 -2.83
CA ASP A 353 -1.65 1.49 -2.61
C ASP A 353 -3.05 1.56 -3.24
N ASP A 354 -3.27 0.86 -4.37
CA ASP A 354 -4.57 0.78 -5.05
C ASP A 354 -5.12 -0.66 -5.06
N ALA A 355 -6.45 -0.86 -5.08
CA ALA A 355 -7.11 -2.17 -5.02
C ALA A 355 -6.79 -3.13 -6.20
N VAL A 356 -5.97 -2.70 -7.16
CA VAL A 356 -5.59 -3.42 -8.39
C VAL A 356 -4.06 -3.58 -8.48
N THR A 357 -3.29 -3.21 -7.44
CA THR A 357 -1.81 -3.24 -7.39
C THR A 357 -1.19 -4.63 -7.44
N ILE A 358 -1.99 -5.67 -7.27
CA ILE A 358 -1.53 -7.00 -6.97
C ILE A 358 -1.63 -7.87 -8.23
N PRO A 359 -0.53 -8.47 -8.72
CA PRO A 359 -0.63 -9.54 -9.71
C PRO A 359 -1.63 -10.58 -9.22
N SER A 360 -2.48 -11.15 -10.08
CA SER A 360 -3.59 -12.01 -9.65
C SER A 360 -3.21 -13.16 -8.70
N TYR A 361 -1.94 -13.58 -8.72
CA TYR A 361 -1.33 -14.60 -7.87
C TYR A 361 -0.85 -14.11 -6.50
N TRP A 362 -0.97 -12.82 -6.18
CA TRP A 362 -0.63 -12.20 -4.89
C TRP A 362 -1.89 -11.73 -4.13
N ARG A 363 -3.09 -11.92 -4.71
CA ARG A 363 -4.37 -11.66 -4.04
C ARG A 363 -4.79 -12.90 -3.26
N GLU A 364 -5.51 -12.73 -2.15
CA GLU A 364 -6.36 -13.82 -1.68
C GLU A 364 -7.38 -14.16 -2.78
N PRO A 365 -7.65 -15.45 -3.04
CA PRO A 365 -8.74 -15.80 -3.92
C PRO A 365 -10.02 -15.24 -3.31
N LYS A 366 -10.80 -14.49 -4.10
CA LYS A 366 -12.19 -14.23 -3.72
C LYS A 366 -12.87 -15.59 -3.53
N GLU A 367 -13.59 -15.74 -2.43
CA GLU A 367 -14.50 -16.86 -2.22
C GLU A 367 -15.26 -17.11 -3.53
N ALA A 368 -15.26 -18.37 -3.97
CA ALA A 368 -16.28 -18.78 -4.93
C ALA A 368 -17.63 -18.52 -4.23
N PRO A 369 -18.62 -17.92 -4.92
CA PRO A 369 -19.93 -17.72 -4.31
C PRO A 369 -20.46 -19.08 -3.84
N ASP A 370 -21.05 -19.09 -2.64
CA ASP A 370 -21.61 -20.27 -1.99
C ASP A 370 -22.53 -21.05 -2.94
N GLU A 371 -22.42 -22.37 -2.91
CA GLU A 371 -23.30 -23.30 -3.60
C GLU A 371 -24.70 -23.29 -2.95
N GLU A 372 -25.55 -22.29 -3.23
CA GLU A 372 -26.99 -22.44 -2.99
C GLU A 372 -27.85 -21.94 -4.16
N GLU A 373 -28.65 -22.89 -4.67
CA GLU A 373 -29.83 -22.79 -5.55
C GLU A 373 -29.67 -22.12 -6.93
N THR A 374 -29.16 -22.91 -7.89
CA THR A 374 -29.52 -22.71 -9.30
C THR A 374 -30.87 -23.37 -9.59
N THR A 375 -31.96 -22.63 -9.41
CA THR A 375 -33.17 -22.90 -10.19
C THR A 375 -32.93 -22.47 -11.63
N GLU A 376 -33.34 -23.33 -12.56
CA GLU A 376 -33.28 -23.12 -14.01
C GLU A 376 -33.82 -21.75 -14.44
N GLU A 377 -33.30 -21.26 -15.57
CA GLU A 377 -33.67 -20.03 -16.28
C GLU A 377 -33.21 -18.71 -15.63
N ASN A 378 -31.98 -18.28 -15.98
CA ASN A 378 -31.73 -16.94 -16.50
C ASN A 378 -30.32 -16.82 -17.10
N ASP A 379 -30.28 -16.50 -18.39
CA ASP A 379 -29.12 -16.04 -19.15
C ASP A 379 -28.34 -14.95 -18.40
N TYR A 380 -27.13 -15.27 -17.92
CA TYR A 380 -26.13 -14.25 -17.61
C TYR A 380 -25.13 -14.15 -18.75
N ILE A 381 -25.29 -13.05 -19.48
CA ILE A 381 -24.36 -12.44 -20.43
C ILE A 381 -22.94 -12.51 -19.87
N ILE A 382 -22.11 -13.39 -20.46
CA ILE A 382 -20.66 -13.29 -20.36
C ILE A 382 -20.27 -12.01 -21.11
N ARG A 383 -20.07 -10.93 -20.34
CA ARG A 383 -19.43 -9.72 -20.81
C ARG A 383 -18.09 -10.10 -21.41
N HIS A 384 -17.95 -9.76 -22.68
CA HIS A 384 -16.74 -9.84 -23.45
C HIS A 384 -15.65 -9.00 -22.75
N THR A 385 -14.65 -9.65 -22.18
CA THR A 385 -13.33 -9.02 -22.14
C THR A 385 -12.80 -9.10 -23.56
N ARG A 386 -13.07 -8.06 -24.35
CA ARG A 386 -12.28 -7.74 -25.55
C ARG A 386 -10.83 -7.67 -25.10
N VAL A 387 -10.04 -8.66 -25.50
CA VAL A 387 -8.61 -8.47 -25.68
C VAL A 387 -8.48 -7.50 -26.86
N THR A 388 -8.27 -6.22 -26.60
CA THR A 388 -7.64 -5.34 -27.58
C THR A 388 -6.18 -5.72 -27.62
N ALA A 389 -5.83 -6.57 -28.59
CA ALA A 389 -4.47 -6.62 -29.09
C ALA A 389 -4.25 -5.32 -29.89
N SER A 390 -3.46 -4.39 -29.37
CA SER A 390 -2.83 -3.37 -30.22
C SER A 390 -1.70 -4.05 -30.97
N SER A 391 -1.95 -4.33 -32.25
CA SER A 391 -0.98 -4.90 -33.17
C SER A 391 -0.05 -3.82 -33.72
N SER A 392 1.24 -3.95 -33.44
CA SER A 392 2.32 -3.71 -34.41
C SER A 392 3.51 -4.52 -33.92
N SER A 393 3.87 -5.68 -34.48
CA SER A 393 3.94 -6.07 -35.88
C SER A 393 3.93 -7.59 -36.05
N GLY A 394 3.22 -8.11 -37.06
CA GLY A 394 3.45 -9.46 -37.62
C GLY A 394 2.28 -10.44 -37.50
N ALA A 395 1.31 -10.34 -38.40
CA ALA A 395 0.29 -11.37 -38.61
C ALA A 395 0.89 -12.59 -39.35
N ASN A 396 0.77 -13.79 -38.77
CA ASN A 396 0.27 -15.03 -39.42
C ASN A 396 0.72 -16.29 -38.65
N SER A 397 -0.20 -16.93 -37.92
CA SER A 397 -0.50 -18.38 -38.03
C SER A 397 -1.47 -18.82 -36.93
N ILE A 398 -2.77 -18.60 -37.17
CA ILE A 398 -3.82 -19.34 -36.48
C ILE A 398 -3.90 -20.74 -37.10
N VAL A 399 -3.61 -21.78 -36.31
CA VAL A 399 -4.08 -23.14 -36.60
C VAL A 399 -5.08 -23.55 -35.51
N LYS A 400 -6.33 -23.70 -35.94
CA LYS A 400 -7.44 -24.35 -35.22
C LYS A 400 -7.03 -25.76 -34.77
N VAL A 401 -7.18 -26.09 -33.49
CA VAL A 401 -7.48 -27.48 -33.09
C VAL A 401 -8.76 -27.48 -32.28
N ILE A 402 -9.76 -28.12 -32.88
CA ILE A 402 -11.11 -28.37 -32.39
C ILE A 402 -11.05 -29.51 -31.36
N ASN A 403 -11.89 -29.41 -30.32
CA ASN A 403 -12.29 -30.46 -29.38
C ASN A 403 -12.07 -31.89 -29.89
N THR A 404 -11.35 -32.70 -29.12
CA THR A 404 -11.59 -34.15 -29.10
C THR A 404 -11.61 -34.59 -27.65
N SER A 405 -12.82 -34.89 -27.18
CA SER A 405 -13.11 -35.45 -25.87
C SER A 405 -12.39 -36.79 -25.70
N LEU A 406 -11.85 -37.01 -24.50
CA LEU A 406 -11.44 -38.32 -24.00
C LEU A 406 -12.69 -39.20 -23.81
N THR A 407 -12.87 -40.17 -24.68
CA THR A 407 -13.68 -41.37 -24.40
C THR A 407 -12.95 -42.58 -24.97
N GLU A 408 -12.88 -43.62 -24.13
CA GLU A 408 -12.42 -45.00 -24.40
C GLU A 408 -10.91 -45.20 -24.54
N ILE A 409 -10.28 -45.75 -23.49
CA ILE A 409 -9.52 -47.01 -23.54
C ILE A 409 -9.79 -47.73 -22.21
N ASP A 410 -10.59 -48.78 -22.31
CA ASP A 410 -10.68 -49.88 -21.34
C ASP A 410 -9.72 -51.00 -21.81
N GLU A 411 -9.35 -51.88 -20.87
CA GLU A 411 -8.61 -53.14 -21.00
C GLU A 411 -7.14 -53.23 -20.53
N LYS A 412 -7.02 -53.91 -19.37
CA LYS A 412 -6.11 -55.03 -19.03
C LYS A 412 -4.63 -54.76 -18.81
N ILE A 413 -4.24 -54.79 -17.54
CA ILE A 413 -3.04 -55.52 -17.09
C ILE A 413 -3.38 -56.30 -15.82
N ASP A 414 -3.44 -57.62 -15.95
CA ASP A 414 -3.48 -58.60 -14.86
C ASP A 414 -2.10 -58.77 -14.20
N ASP A 415 -2.14 -59.07 -12.90
CA ASP A 415 -1.14 -59.77 -12.08
C ASP A 415 0.33 -59.33 -12.12
N ILE A 416 0.83 -58.84 -10.97
CA ILE A 416 1.94 -59.47 -10.23
C ILE A 416 1.82 -59.08 -8.74
N THR A 417 2.03 -60.08 -7.89
CA THR A 417 1.78 -60.17 -6.46
C THR A 417 2.96 -59.69 -5.58
N ALA A 418 2.59 -59.14 -4.42
CA ALA A 418 3.23 -59.17 -3.08
C ALA A 418 4.75 -58.96 -2.90
N TYR A 419 5.15 -57.97 -2.07
CA TYR A 419 5.80 -58.13 -0.74
C TYR A 419 6.09 -56.76 -0.08
N GLU A 420 6.08 -56.75 1.26
CA GLU A 420 6.13 -55.62 2.19
C GLU A 420 7.54 -55.02 2.50
N VAL A 421 7.61 -53.66 2.58
CA VAL A 421 8.37 -52.76 3.53
C VAL A 421 9.93 -52.66 3.40
N PRO A 422 10.68 -51.57 3.77
CA PRO A 422 10.44 -50.10 3.92
C PRO A 422 11.46 -49.17 3.16
N ILE A 423 11.16 -47.86 3.18
CA ILE A 423 11.96 -46.63 2.97
C ILE A 423 13.52 -46.77 2.91
N ASN A 424 14.13 -46.42 1.75
CA ASN A 424 15.22 -45.42 1.63
C ASN A 424 15.76 -45.27 0.18
N SER A 425 15.77 -44.02 -0.32
CA SER A 425 16.63 -43.43 -1.37
C SER A 425 16.64 -43.97 -2.82
N VAL A 426 16.65 -43.00 -3.77
CA VAL A 426 17.06 -43.06 -5.21
C VAL A 426 15.91 -43.50 -6.17
N GLU A 427 15.53 -42.82 -7.28
CA GLU A 427 16.27 -41.97 -8.23
C GLU A 427 15.39 -41.01 -9.08
N LEU A 428 16.00 -39.90 -9.50
CA LEU A 428 15.47 -38.75 -10.26
C LEU A 428 15.79 -38.86 -11.79
N SER A 429 15.98 -40.07 -12.32
CA SER A 429 16.63 -40.30 -13.62
C SER A 429 15.68 -40.51 -14.82
N VAL A 430 14.39 -40.78 -14.60
CA VAL A 430 13.47 -41.19 -15.70
C VAL A 430 12.84 -40.00 -16.45
N THR A 431 12.83 -38.80 -15.88
CA THR A 431 12.17 -37.62 -16.47
C THR A 431 13.06 -36.87 -17.46
N LYS A 432 14.38 -36.88 -17.27
CA LYS A 432 15.31 -36.10 -18.10
C LYS A 432 15.45 -36.69 -19.51
N GLU A 433 15.50 -38.01 -19.64
CA GLU A 433 15.62 -38.71 -20.93
C GLU A 433 14.39 -38.54 -21.83
N LYS A 434 13.18 -38.45 -21.24
CA LYS A 434 11.93 -38.20 -21.99
C LYS A 434 11.81 -36.74 -22.46
N ILE A 435 12.32 -35.80 -21.67
CA ILE A 435 12.33 -34.37 -22.00
C ILE A 435 13.39 -34.07 -23.07
N GLU A 436 14.58 -34.65 -22.97
CA GLU A 436 15.63 -34.51 -23.98
C GLU A 436 15.18 -35.10 -25.33
N LYS A 437 14.51 -36.25 -25.35
CA LYS A 437 13.97 -36.86 -26.59
C LYS A 437 12.84 -36.06 -27.24
N TYR A 438 12.12 -35.25 -26.46
CA TYR A 438 11.08 -34.35 -26.96
C TYR A 438 11.68 -33.06 -27.52
N LEU A 439 12.71 -32.51 -26.87
CA LEU A 439 13.47 -31.35 -27.34
C LEU A 439 14.31 -31.67 -28.59
N GLU A 440 14.81 -32.90 -28.72
CA GLU A 440 15.58 -33.35 -29.88
C GLU A 440 14.69 -33.48 -31.13
N LYS A 441 13.45 -34.00 -30.99
CA LYS A 441 12.45 -33.99 -32.06
C LYS A 441 11.97 -32.59 -32.45
N ALA A 442 11.96 -31.64 -31.50
CA ALA A 442 11.64 -30.24 -31.79
C ALA A 442 12.78 -29.54 -32.53
N ARG A 443 14.05 -29.88 -32.23
CA ARG A 443 15.24 -29.39 -32.94
C ARG A 443 15.34 -29.95 -34.36
N GLU A 444 15.07 -31.25 -34.56
CA GLU A 444 15.04 -31.87 -35.89
C GLU A 444 13.98 -31.27 -36.83
N LYS A 445 12.93 -30.61 -36.30
CA LYS A 445 11.89 -29.96 -37.10
C LYS A 445 12.22 -28.51 -37.48
N ASN A 446 13.14 -27.85 -36.76
CA ASN A 446 13.57 -26.48 -37.02
C ASN A 446 14.75 -26.37 -38.00
N GLU A 447 15.46 -27.46 -38.30
CA GLU A 447 16.56 -27.47 -39.27
C GLU A 447 16.11 -27.48 -40.75
N GLN A 448 14.79 -27.45 -41.03
CA GLN A 448 14.27 -27.41 -42.42
C GLN A 448 13.73 -26.05 -42.88
N ASN A 449 13.73 -25.00 -42.05
CA ASN A 449 13.32 -23.65 -42.46
C ASN A 449 14.38 -22.61 -42.05
N ASN A 450 15.28 -22.30 -42.98
CA ASN A 450 16.18 -21.15 -42.88
C ASN A 450 15.39 -19.84 -43.03
N ASN A 451 15.10 -19.15 -41.92
CA ASN A 451 15.27 -17.70 -41.75
C ASN A 451 14.62 -17.18 -40.45
N SER A 452 15.33 -16.25 -39.80
CA SER A 452 15.03 -15.45 -38.60
C SER A 452 15.01 -16.18 -37.25
N GLU A 453 15.88 -15.70 -36.36
CA GLU A 453 15.87 -15.96 -34.91
C GLU A 453 14.60 -15.37 -34.31
N ASP A 454 13.58 -16.20 -34.11
CA ASP A 454 12.37 -15.84 -33.37
C ASP A 454 12.53 -16.24 -31.89
N ASN A 455 12.45 -15.26 -31.00
CA ASN A 455 12.67 -15.38 -29.55
C ASN A 455 11.34 -15.51 -28.78
N SER A 456 10.31 -16.11 -29.37
CA SER A 456 9.07 -16.42 -28.65
C SER A 456 9.22 -17.71 -27.84
N GLY A 457 9.38 -17.59 -26.51
CA GLY A 457 9.30 -18.73 -25.61
C GLY A 457 7.93 -19.41 -25.69
N VAL A 458 7.91 -20.70 -25.96
CA VAL A 458 6.70 -21.54 -26.01
C VAL A 458 6.14 -21.70 -24.59
N ALA A 459 4.96 -21.12 -24.31
CA ALA A 459 4.20 -21.41 -23.11
C ALA A 459 3.38 -22.70 -23.32
N VAL A 460 3.77 -23.80 -22.67
CA VAL A 460 2.95 -25.01 -22.57
C VAL A 460 1.96 -24.81 -21.42
N ALA A 461 0.68 -24.57 -21.74
CA ALA A 461 -0.39 -24.58 -20.74
C ALA A 461 -0.62 -26.03 -20.27
N GLN A 462 -0.51 -26.28 -18.96
CA GLN A 462 -1.05 -27.50 -18.36
C GLN A 462 -2.54 -27.30 -18.02
N PRO A 463 -3.39 -28.34 -18.11
CA PRO A 463 -4.78 -28.26 -17.69
C PRO A 463 -4.87 -28.12 -16.17
N VAL A 464 -5.71 -27.20 -15.71
CA VAL A 464 -6.05 -27.04 -14.29
C VAL A 464 -7.12 -28.08 -13.95
N GLU A 465 -6.70 -29.25 -13.48
CA GLU A 465 -7.57 -30.15 -12.70
C GLU A 465 -6.83 -30.70 -11.48
N LYS A 466 -7.43 -30.45 -10.31
CA LYS A 466 -7.18 -31.03 -8.98
C LYS A 466 -5.79 -30.85 -8.37
N VAL A 467 -5.61 -29.75 -7.63
CA VAL A 467 -4.90 -29.78 -6.35
C VAL A 467 -5.60 -28.82 -5.37
N TYR A 468 -6.71 -29.27 -4.79
CA TYR A 468 -7.21 -28.73 -3.52
C TYR A 468 -7.31 -29.93 -2.57
N ASN A 469 -6.74 -29.77 -1.36
CA ASN A 469 -6.56 -30.75 -0.28
C ASN A 469 -5.28 -31.61 -0.30
N ALA A 470 -4.10 -30.98 -0.35
CA ALA A 470 -2.88 -31.59 0.18
C ALA A 470 -1.99 -30.55 0.90
N PRO A 471 -1.38 -30.89 2.06
CA PRO A 471 -0.62 -29.96 2.90
C PRO A 471 0.69 -29.52 2.25
N ILE A 472 1.12 -28.28 2.53
CA ILE A 472 2.48 -27.83 2.26
C ILE A 472 3.44 -28.69 3.10
N LYS A 473 4.31 -29.46 2.43
CA LYS A 473 5.46 -30.11 3.05
C LYS A 473 6.58 -29.10 3.27
N ILE A 474 7.14 -29.09 4.48
CA ILE A 474 8.39 -28.41 4.84
C ILE A 474 9.52 -29.01 3.99
N GLY A 475 10.25 -28.18 3.23
CA GLY A 475 11.49 -28.59 2.54
C GLY A 475 11.76 -28.08 1.12
N ASN A 476 11.04 -27.09 0.59
CA ASN A 476 11.40 -26.37 -0.65
C ASN A 476 10.86 -24.93 -0.55
N PRO A 477 11.60 -23.90 -1.02
CA PRO A 477 11.33 -22.50 -0.66
C PRO A 477 9.94 -22.07 -1.12
N ALA A 478 9.17 -21.50 -0.18
CA ALA A 478 7.82 -21.07 -0.46
C ALA A 478 7.84 -19.78 -1.28
N LYS A 479 6.86 -19.68 -2.16
CA LYS A 479 6.67 -18.69 -3.22
C LYS A 479 6.35 -17.25 -2.71
N TYR A 480 6.68 -16.92 -1.46
CA TYR A 480 6.20 -15.73 -0.75
C TYR A 480 7.25 -15.01 0.14
N ASP A 481 8.54 -15.32 -0.01
CA ASP A 481 9.64 -14.86 0.87
C ASP A 481 10.32 -13.53 0.44
N THR A 482 9.61 -12.56 -0.16
CA THR A 482 10.24 -11.24 -0.40
C THR A 482 10.42 -10.49 0.91
N ILE A 483 11.65 -10.15 1.26
CA ILE A 483 12.04 -9.33 2.40
C ILE A 483 11.94 -7.86 2.01
N ILE A 484 11.08 -7.11 2.68
CA ILE A 484 11.03 -5.66 2.57
C ILE A 484 11.83 -5.08 3.72
N ARG A 485 12.92 -4.40 3.39
CA ARG A 485 13.72 -3.64 4.33
C ARG A 485 13.31 -2.18 4.30
N GLY A 486 12.93 -1.62 5.43
CA GLY A 486 12.62 -0.19 5.56
C GLY A 486 12.63 0.24 7.02
N TYR A 487 12.36 1.51 7.30
CA TYR A 487 12.28 1.99 8.69
C TYR A 487 11.01 1.49 9.38
N GLU A 488 11.11 1.14 10.65
CA GLU A 488 9.93 0.91 11.49
C GLU A 488 9.05 2.18 11.54
N GLY A 489 7.74 1.98 11.49
CA GLY A 489 6.72 3.03 11.41
C GLY A 489 6.61 3.71 10.04
N SER A 490 7.35 3.28 9.02
CA SER A 490 7.25 3.82 7.65
C SER A 490 6.17 3.13 6.84
N THR A 491 5.81 3.72 5.69
CA THR A 491 4.87 3.06 4.76
C THR A 491 5.41 1.74 4.21
N ALA A 492 6.74 1.51 4.27
CA ALA A 492 7.35 0.23 3.90
C ALA A 492 6.94 -0.91 4.85
N GLU A 493 6.90 -0.62 6.15
CA GLU A 493 6.40 -1.56 7.15
C GLU A 493 4.90 -1.82 6.95
N ASP A 494 4.11 -0.75 6.77
CA ASP A 494 2.67 -0.86 6.51
C ASP A 494 2.40 -1.71 5.26
N TYR A 495 3.16 -1.49 4.18
CA TYR A 495 3.03 -2.25 2.93
C TYR A 495 3.43 -3.73 3.11
N ALA A 496 4.56 -3.99 3.77
CA ALA A 496 4.99 -5.36 4.05
C ALA A 496 3.97 -6.13 4.89
N ARG A 497 3.42 -5.47 5.91
CA ARG A 497 2.38 -6.01 6.78
C ARG A 497 1.08 -6.27 6.03
N LYS A 498 0.60 -5.28 5.25
CA LYS A 498 -0.63 -5.39 4.45
C LYS A 498 -0.60 -6.59 3.50
N TYR A 499 0.55 -6.85 2.89
CA TYR A 499 0.70 -7.88 1.85
C TYR A 499 1.36 -9.19 2.34
N ARG A 500 1.49 -9.39 3.65
CA ARG A 500 2.10 -10.59 4.25
C ARG A 500 3.49 -10.88 3.69
N ARG A 501 4.35 -9.86 3.68
CA ARG A 501 5.78 -9.96 3.36
C ARG A 501 6.61 -9.96 4.64
N ILE A 502 7.84 -10.45 4.54
CA ILE A 502 8.79 -10.38 5.65
C ILE A 502 9.25 -8.93 5.71
N PHE A 503 8.90 -8.21 6.78
CA PHE A 503 9.51 -6.92 7.06
C PHE A 503 10.78 -7.15 7.88
N ASP A 504 11.87 -6.53 7.46
CA ASP A 504 13.15 -6.55 8.18
C ASP A 504 13.57 -5.10 8.41
N ALA A 505 13.58 -4.66 9.68
CA ALA A 505 13.88 -3.29 10.02
C ALA A 505 15.26 -2.91 9.47
N PHE A 506 15.27 -1.91 8.60
CA PHE A 506 16.46 -1.48 7.88
C PHE A 506 17.28 -0.52 8.74
N VAL A 507 18.50 -0.95 9.06
CA VAL A 507 19.59 -0.04 9.40
C VAL A 507 20.43 0.13 8.12
N PRO A 508 20.51 1.33 7.52
CA PRO A 508 21.16 1.50 6.23
C PRO A 508 22.61 1.00 6.23
N PRO A 509 23.14 0.43 5.13
CA PRO A 509 24.56 0.07 5.00
C PRO A 509 25.52 1.25 5.14
N SER A 510 25.05 2.50 5.03
CA SER A 510 25.83 3.67 5.46
C SER A 510 26.15 3.64 6.97
N ALA A 511 25.54 2.76 7.76
CA ALA A 511 25.88 2.44 9.15
C ALA A 511 27.02 1.42 9.30
N ASN A 512 27.46 0.75 8.22
CA ASN A 512 28.70 -0.06 8.27
C ASN A 512 29.96 0.83 8.31
N VAL A 513 29.81 2.11 8.01
CA VAL A 513 30.71 3.18 8.44
C VAL A 513 29.88 4.03 9.40
N GLY A 514 29.71 3.58 10.66
CA GLY A 514 28.88 4.28 11.64
C GLY A 514 29.08 5.81 11.60
N PRO A 515 28.06 6.61 11.96
CA PRO A 515 28.10 8.05 11.72
C PRO A 515 29.38 8.65 12.24
N GLU A 516 30.00 9.56 11.48
CA GLU A 516 31.09 10.34 12.02
C GLU A 516 30.53 11.14 13.20
N ILE A 517 30.98 10.78 14.41
CA ILE A 517 30.54 11.41 15.65
C ILE A 517 31.36 12.67 15.85
N TYR A 518 30.68 13.79 15.92
CA TYR A 518 31.30 15.07 16.22
C TYR A 518 30.71 15.64 17.51
N ASP A 519 31.51 15.68 18.55
CA ASP A 519 31.12 16.26 19.84
C ASP A 519 31.48 17.76 19.88
N GLU A 520 30.50 18.61 20.17
CA GLU A 520 30.68 20.05 20.33
C GLU A 520 30.05 20.52 21.65
N GLY A 521 30.75 20.25 22.75
CA GLY A 521 30.31 20.67 24.08
C GLY A 521 29.06 19.90 24.53
N ASP A 522 27.90 20.55 24.47
CA ASP A 522 26.62 20.01 24.96
C ASP A 522 25.77 19.34 23.87
N VAL A 523 26.31 19.24 22.64
CA VAL A 523 25.64 18.62 21.49
C VAL A 523 26.61 17.67 20.82
N THR A 524 26.11 16.49 20.48
CA THR A 524 26.79 15.52 19.62
C THR A 524 26.05 15.40 18.31
N TYR A 525 26.79 15.46 17.22
CA TYR A 525 26.27 15.33 15.88
C TYR A 525 26.66 13.97 15.32
N TRP A 526 25.69 13.29 14.74
CA TRP A 526 25.90 12.09 13.94
C TRP A 526 25.80 12.45 12.48
N ILE A 527 26.93 12.39 11.76
CA ILE A 527 27.03 12.73 10.35
C ILE A 527 26.95 11.45 9.52
N TYR A 528 25.96 11.37 8.62
CA TYR A 528 25.70 10.20 7.79
C TYR A 528 26.15 10.47 6.35
N GLY A 529 27.21 9.76 5.91
CA GLY A 529 27.68 9.78 4.51
C GLY A 529 28.00 11.17 3.95
N HIS A 530 28.43 12.11 4.79
CA HIS A 530 28.64 13.53 4.46
C HIS A 530 27.43 14.28 3.87
N SER A 531 26.22 13.72 3.97
CA SER A 531 25.03 14.26 3.29
C SER A 531 24.06 14.95 4.25
N VAL A 532 23.88 14.41 5.46
CA VAL A 532 23.02 14.96 6.50
C VAL A 532 23.60 14.70 7.90
N ALA A 533 23.22 15.53 8.87
CA ALA A 533 23.60 15.38 10.27
C ALA A 533 22.39 15.41 11.21
N THR A 534 22.46 14.61 12.28
CA THR A 534 21.48 14.59 13.37
C THR A 534 22.12 15.11 14.65
N ALA A 535 21.52 16.13 15.26
CA ALA A 535 21.96 16.68 16.54
C ALA A 535 21.31 15.95 17.72
N ARG A 536 22.09 15.65 18.75
CA ARG A 536 21.63 15.10 20.03
C ARG A 536 22.22 15.91 21.18
N LEU A 537 21.38 16.27 22.14
CA LEU A 537 21.84 16.93 23.36
C LEU A 537 22.58 15.93 24.26
N ASN A 538 23.77 16.31 24.73
CA ASN A 538 24.61 15.55 25.63
C ASN A 538 25.04 16.41 26.83
N GLY A 539 25.01 15.85 28.05
CA GLY A 539 25.40 16.58 29.25
C GLY A 539 24.97 15.92 30.55
N SER A 540 25.10 16.65 31.66
CA SER A 540 24.68 16.21 33.00
C SER A 540 23.45 16.96 33.47
N HIS A 541 22.44 16.23 33.94
CA HIS A 541 21.18 16.78 34.44
C HIS A 541 21.35 17.54 35.76
N ASN A 542 22.49 17.34 36.44
CA ASN A 542 22.87 18.04 37.67
C ASN A 542 23.62 19.36 37.42
N ALA A 543 23.93 19.69 36.16
CA ALA A 543 24.55 20.97 35.82
C ALA A 543 23.54 22.14 35.94
N ALA A 544 24.04 23.37 35.99
CA ALA A 544 23.17 24.55 35.93
C ALA A 544 22.48 24.65 34.56
N PRO A 545 21.25 25.20 34.47
CA PRO A 545 20.55 25.36 33.20
C PRO A 545 21.37 26.20 32.20
N LYS A 546 21.45 25.75 30.95
CA LYS A 546 22.15 26.46 29.86
C LYS A 546 21.34 26.45 28.56
N ASP A 547 21.38 27.56 27.82
CA ASP A 547 20.81 27.64 26.47
C ASP A 547 21.69 26.92 25.44
N VAL A 548 21.05 26.20 24.52
CA VAL A 548 21.69 25.44 23.44
C VAL A 548 21.13 25.89 22.11
N GLU A 549 22.01 26.20 21.16
CA GLU A 549 21.66 26.57 19.80
C GLU A 549 22.18 25.51 18.83
N ILE A 550 21.28 24.89 18.07
CA ILE A 550 21.62 23.93 17.04
C ILE A 550 21.92 24.70 15.74
N PRO A 551 23.11 24.56 15.14
CA PRO A 551 23.45 25.23 13.89
C PRO A 551 22.73 24.57 12.71
N ALA A 552 22.46 25.32 11.65
CA ALA A 552 21.83 24.78 10.44
C ALA A 552 22.74 23.83 9.65
N GLU A 553 24.06 23.96 9.84
CA GLU A 553 25.09 23.18 9.16
C GLU A 553 26.23 22.88 10.14
N ILE A 554 26.78 21.67 10.06
CA ILE A 554 27.98 21.27 10.80
C ILE A 554 28.97 20.65 9.82
N LYS A 555 30.21 21.17 9.78
CA LYS A 555 31.29 20.67 8.91
C LYS A 555 30.94 20.61 7.41
N GLY A 556 30.13 21.53 6.87
CA GLY A 556 29.72 21.47 5.46
C GLY A 556 28.49 20.59 5.20
N VAL A 557 27.90 20.01 6.25
CA VAL A 557 26.77 19.08 6.16
C VAL A 557 25.54 19.68 6.85
N PRO A 558 24.36 19.72 6.21
CA PRO A 558 23.15 20.26 6.82
C PRO A 558 22.71 19.42 8.03
N VAL A 559 22.32 20.10 9.11
CA VAL A 559 21.74 19.46 10.29
C VAL A 559 20.23 19.40 10.11
N THR A 560 19.71 18.23 9.78
CA THR A 560 18.29 18.01 9.44
C THR A 560 17.52 17.19 10.48
N GLY A 561 18.23 16.50 11.35
CA GLY A 561 17.64 15.72 12.44
C GLY A 561 17.93 16.30 13.82
N PHE A 562 16.99 16.15 14.75
CA PHE A 562 17.18 16.46 16.17
C PHE A 562 16.62 15.34 17.06
N VAL A 563 17.44 14.77 17.93
CA VAL A 563 17.04 13.75 18.91
C VAL A 563 16.94 14.39 20.29
N MET A 564 15.74 14.41 20.84
CA MET A 564 15.49 14.78 22.23
C MET A 564 15.83 13.59 23.14
N ASN A 565 17.05 13.59 23.66
CA ASN A 565 17.46 12.70 24.74
C ASN A 565 18.02 13.58 25.86
N CYS A 566 17.38 13.55 27.03
CA CYS A 566 17.50 14.65 27.96
C CYS A 566 18.33 14.26 29.19
N ASN A 567 19.60 13.97 28.98
CA ASN A 567 20.56 13.95 30.09
C ASN A 567 21.11 15.34 30.42
N LEU A 568 20.72 16.40 29.70
CA LEU A 568 21.18 17.78 29.88
C LEU A 568 20.14 18.65 30.60
N ASN A 569 20.58 19.50 31.53
CA ASN A 569 19.76 20.60 32.08
C ASN A 569 19.76 21.80 31.13
N ALA A 570 18.90 21.77 30.11
CA ALA A 570 18.81 22.85 29.12
C ALA A 570 17.84 23.96 29.58
N GLY A 571 18.23 25.22 29.43
CA GLY A 571 17.33 26.37 29.53
C GLY A 571 16.43 26.42 28.30
N THR A 572 16.95 27.04 27.24
CA THR A 572 16.30 27.13 25.92
C THR A 572 17.05 26.31 24.88
N VAL A 573 16.35 25.51 24.08
CA VAL A 573 16.91 24.81 22.92
C VAL A 573 16.42 25.47 21.63
N LYS A 574 17.33 26.00 20.81
CA LYS A 574 17.01 26.71 19.56
C LYS A 574 17.24 25.81 18.36
N LEU A 575 16.19 25.61 17.57
CA LEU A 575 16.18 24.76 16.37
C LEU A 575 16.19 25.61 15.09
N PRO A 576 17.13 25.36 14.15
CA PRO A 576 17.28 26.13 12.93
C PRO A 576 16.23 25.75 11.87
N ALA A 577 16.19 26.50 10.76
CA ALA A 577 15.27 26.22 9.64
C ALA A 577 15.53 24.89 8.93
N SER A 578 16.74 24.34 9.05
CA SER A 578 17.15 23.08 8.42
C SER A 578 16.59 21.84 9.09
N ILE A 579 16.05 21.93 10.32
CA ILE A 579 15.51 20.76 11.02
C ILE A 579 14.22 20.30 10.33
N GLU A 580 14.27 19.09 9.80
CA GLU A 580 13.18 18.43 9.09
C GLU A 580 12.57 17.28 9.89
N SER A 581 13.34 16.70 10.83
CA SER A 581 12.88 15.61 11.68
C SER A 581 13.24 15.83 13.16
N ILE A 582 12.31 15.49 14.04
CA ILE A 582 12.52 15.49 15.49
C ILE A 582 12.12 14.14 16.06
N ASP A 583 13.04 13.50 16.77
CA ASP A 583 12.81 12.24 17.47
C ASP A 583 12.81 12.46 18.99
N VAL A 584 11.94 11.78 19.71
CA VAL A 584 11.79 11.90 21.17
C VAL A 584 12.13 10.54 21.77
N ASN A 585 13.29 10.44 22.42
CA ASN A 585 13.74 9.21 23.05
C ASN A 585 12.92 8.94 24.33
N TYR A 586 12.69 7.68 24.70
CA TYR A 586 11.89 7.28 25.87
C TYR A 586 12.59 7.38 27.21
N ASP A 587 13.92 7.48 27.22
CA ASP A 587 14.71 7.53 28.44
C ASP A 587 14.75 8.97 29.04
N LEU A 588 13.56 9.57 29.21
CA LEU A 588 13.37 10.98 29.61
C LEU A 588 13.36 11.20 31.12
N GLN A 589 13.91 10.26 31.91
CA GLN A 589 13.95 10.36 33.37
C GLN A 589 14.63 11.66 33.85
N TYR A 590 15.43 12.30 32.99
CA TYR A 590 16.24 13.46 33.31
C TYR A 590 15.92 14.71 32.49
N ASP A 591 14.80 14.73 31.73
CA ASP A 591 14.44 15.93 30.97
C ASP A 591 14.20 17.13 31.87
N ASN A 592 15.05 18.13 31.65
CA ASN A 592 15.13 19.36 32.40
C ASN A 592 14.98 20.59 31.49
N THR A 593 14.58 20.40 30.23
CA THR A 593 14.40 21.49 29.27
C THR A 593 13.30 22.44 29.72
N ALA A 594 13.56 23.75 29.69
CA ALA A 594 12.57 24.77 30.05
C ALA A 594 11.81 25.32 28.82
N TYR A 595 12.49 25.53 27.68
CA TYR A 595 11.89 26.09 26.46
C TYR A 595 12.49 25.53 25.16
N TYR A 596 11.67 25.48 24.11
CA TYR A 596 12.13 25.32 22.73
C TYR A 596 11.84 26.57 21.91
N GLU A 597 12.80 27.04 21.12
CA GLU A 597 12.61 28.04 20.07
C GLU A 597 12.82 27.36 18.72
N VAL A 598 11.91 27.58 17.76
CA VAL A 598 12.04 27.07 16.39
C VAL A 598 12.13 28.28 15.48
N SER A 599 13.10 28.28 14.55
CA SER A 599 13.22 29.34 13.54
C SER A 599 11.89 29.59 12.82
N GLU A 600 11.55 30.86 12.61
CA GLU A 600 10.32 31.25 11.89
C GLU A 600 10.28 30.67 10.46
N ASP A 601 11.45 30.53 9.84
CA ASP A 601 11.65 29.98 8.49
C ASP A 601 11.64 28.44 8.44
N ASN A 602 11.53 27.75 9.58
CA ASN A 602 11.46 26.28 9.59
C ASN A 602 10.17 25.80 8.87
N PRO A 603 10.26 24.92 7.86
CA PRO A 603 9.10 24.49 7.08
C PRO A 603 8.27 23.38 7.76
N CYS A 604 8.85 22.66 8.73
CA CYS A 604 8.28 21.45 9.31
C CYS A 604 7.68 21.67 10.71
N PHE A 605 8.24 22.59 11.49
CA PHE A 605 7.92 22.77 12.90
C PHE A 605 7.70 24.24 13.27
N VAL A 606 7.01 24.45 14.37
CA VAL A 606 6.84 25.77 15.00
C VAL A 606 6.85 25.60 16.51
N SER A 607 7.40 26.60 17.21
CA SER A 607 7.27 26.70 18.67
C SER A 607 6.24 27.77 19.01
N VAL A 608 5.26 27.42 19.85
CA VAL A 608 4.32 28.37 20.44
C VAL A 608 4.48 28.29 21.94
N ASP A 609 4.88 29.42 22.55
CA ASP A 609 5.06 29.52 24.00
C ASP A 609 6.05 28.48 24.56
N GLY A 610 7.08 28.11 23.79
CA GLY A 610 8.10 27.13 24.18
C GLY A 610 7.73 25.67 23.92
N ILE A 611 6.51 25.39 23.44
CA ILE A 611 6.01 24.05 23.10
C ILE A 611 6.17 23.83 21.59
N ILE A 612 6.67 22.65 21.20
CA ILE A 612 6.90 22.31 19.79
C ILE A 612 5.65 21.64 19.19
N TYR A 613 5.25 22.13 18.02
CA TYR A 613 4.19 21.58 17.16
C TYR A 613 4.73 21.34 15.75
N THR A 614 3.98 20.58 14.94
CA THR A 614 4.12 20.61 13.48
C THR A 614 3.78 21.99 12.94
N LYS A 615 4.35 22.37 11.77
CA LYS A 615 4.17 23.72 11.19
C LYS A 615 2.70 24.08 10.95
N ASP A 616 1.89 23.08 10.61
CA ASP A 616 0.45 23.20 10.39
C ASP A 616 -0.39 23.20 11.68
N MET A 617 0.25 23.09 12.85
CA MET A 617 -0.38 23.07 14.17
C MET A 617 -1.37 21.91 14.39
N THR A 618 -1.23 20.80 13.64
CA THR A 618 -2.11 19.63 13.77
C THR A 618 -1.57 18.58 14.75
N GLU A 619 -0.28 18.56 15.05
CA GLU A 619 0.32 17.63 16.03
C GLU A 619 1.14 18.37 17.09
N LEU A 620 0.95 17.98 18.36
CA LEU A 620 1.81 18.43 19.47
C LEU A 620 2.96 17.44 19.64
N ILE A 621 4.19 17.95 19.51
CA ILE A 621 5.41 17.14 19.50
C ILE A 621 5.95 16.95 20.92
N LYS A 622 6.24 18.05 21.63
CA LYS A 622 6.80 18.01 22.98
C LYS A 622 6.53 19.28 23.77
N VAL A 623 6.07 19.10 25.00
CA VAL A 623 6.08 20.12 26.06
C VAL A 623 7.38 19.96 26.87
N PRO A 624 8.10 21.06 27.15
CA PRO A 624 9.27 21.04 28.02
C PRO A 624 8.95 20.51 29.43
N SER A 625 9.79 19.64 29.98
CA SER A 625 9.54 19.04 31.30
C SER A 625 9.58 20.06 32.47
N ASN A 626 10.40 21.11 32.34
CA ASN A 626 10.48 22.25 33.27
C ASN A 626 9.61 23.45 32.84
N TYR A 627 8.58 23.22 32.02
CA TYR A 627 7.64 24.26 31.61
C TYR A 627 7.15 25.07 32.81
N GLU A 628 7.23 26.40 32.72
CA GLU A 628 7.09 27.27 33.89
C GLU A 628 5.65 27.36 34.42
N LYS A 629 4.67 27.13 33.54
CA LYS A 629 3.26 27.34 33.85
C LYS A 629 2.66 26.10 34.52
N THR A 630 1.65 26.35 35.33
CA THR A 630 0.90 25.29 36.04
C THR A 630 -0.29 24.77 35.24
N LYS A 631 -0.64 25.42 34.12
CA LYS A 631 -1.76 25.03 33.26
C LYS A 631 -1.33 25.07 31.79
N ILE A 632 -1.73 24.06 31.03
CA ILE A 632 -1.58 24.00 29.58
C ILE A 632 -2.97 23.94 28.94
N VAL A 633 -3.17 24.76 27.90
CA VAL A 633 -4.33 24.69 27.02
C VAL A 633 -3.83 24.31 25.64
N VAL A 634 -4.16 23.10 25.18
CA VAL A 634 -3.77 22.63 23.85
C VAL A 634 -4.70 23.25 22.80
N PRO A 635 -4.19 23.86 21.71
CA PRO A 635 -5.04 24.49 20.69
C PRO A 635 -6.00 23.50 20.00
N ASP A 636 -7.20 23.98 19.62
CA ASP A 636 -8.25 23.18 18.96
C ASP A 636 -7.84 22.60 17.58
N SER A 637 -6.81 23.17 16.96
CA SER A 637 -6.23 22.68 15.70
C SER A 637 -5.50 21.34 15.88
N VAL A 638 -4.99 21.06 17.08
CA VAL A 638 -4.24 19.84 17.37
C VAL A 638 -5.18 18.64 17.36
N LYS A 639 -4.85 17.65 16.53
CA LYS A 639 -5.59 16.37 16.39
C LYS A 639 -4.82 15.19 16.96
N LYS A 640 -3.50 15.29 17.10
CA LYS A 640 -2.65 14.20 17.58
C LYS A 640 -1.62 14.68 18.61
N LEU A 641 -1.32 13.80 19.56
CA LEU A 641 -0.27 13.96 20.55
C LEU A 641 0.84 12.96 20.23
N ARG A 642 2.08 13.41 20.04
CA ARG A 642 3.19 12.46 19.88
C ARG A 642 3.48 11.72 21.19
N THR A 643 4.07 10.55 21.05
CA THR A 643 4.59 9.74 22.15
C THR A 643 5.45 10.57 23.10
N GLY A 644 5.16 10.53 24.40
CA GLY A 644 5.91 11.30 25.41
C GLY A 644 5.71 12.83 25.39
N ALA A 645 4.70 13.34 24.67
CA ALA A 645 4.42 14.77 24.52
C ALA A 645 4.42 15.58 25.83
N PHE A 646 3.88 15.03 26.92
CA PHE A 646 3.78 15.63 28.25
C PHE A 646 4.55 14.81 29.32
N HIS A 647 5.58 14.07 28.89
CA HIS A 647 6.36 13.23 29.79
C HIS A 647 7.13 14.08 30.81
N SER A 648 7.17 13.64 32.07
CA SER A 648 7.93 14.21 33.21
C SER A 648 7.66 15.68 33.53
N LEU A 649 6.42 16.18 33.34
CA LEU A 649 6.05 17.54 33.71
C LEU A 649 6.20 17.80 35.22
N LYS A 650 7.06 18.76 35.58
CA LYS A 650 7.41 19.01 36.99
C LYS A 650 6.56 20.07 37.67
N ASN A 651 5.89 20.93 36.91
CA ASN A 651 5.14 22.08 37.43
C ASN A 651 3.66 22.10 37.04
N VAL A 652 3.30 21.43 35.95
CA VAL A 652 1.94 21.46 35.40
C VAL A 652 0.99 20.70 36.31
N GLU A 653 -0.08 21.37 36.72
CA GLU A 653 -1.13 20.83 37.57
C GLU A 653 -2.41 20.47 36.80
N SER A 654 -2.63 21.07 35.63
CA SER A 654 -3.80 20.80 34.78
C SER A 654 -3.49 20.95 33.29
N VAL A 655 -4.11 20.10 32.47
CA VAL A 655 -4.02 20.14 31.01
C VAL A 655 -5.43 20.09 30.41
N GLU A 656 -5.72 21.01 29.49
CA GLU A 656 -6.96 21.02 28.71
C GLU A 656 -6.65 20.53 27.28
N LEU A 657 -7.25 19.40 26.92
CA LEU A 657 -7.15 18.78 25.60
C LEU A 657 -8.38 19.13 24.74
N PRO A 658 -8.22 19.34 23.42
CA PRO A 658 -9.35 19.51 22.52
C PRO A 658 -10.10 18.19 22.29
N ASP A 659 -11.42 18.28 22.03
CA ASP A 659 -12.29 17.10 21.87
C ASP A 659 -11.98 16.28 20.59
N GLY A 660 -11.21 16.81 19.64
CA GLY A 660 -10.85 16.15 18.38
C GLY A 660 -9.62 15.23 18.44
N ILE A 661 -9.14 14.87 19.63
CA ILE A 661 -8.03 13.92 19.82
C ILE A 661 -8.62 12.51 20.03
N GLU A 662 -8.26 11.59 19.15
CA GLU A 662 -8.75 10.21 19.14
C GLU A 662 -7.90 9.26 20.01
N ALA A 663 -6.65 9.63 20.32
CA ALA A 663 -5.75 8.78 21.11
C ALA A 663 -4.81 9.59 22.04
N ILE A 664 -4.61 9.06 23.25
CA ILE A 664 -3.50 9.43 24.13
C ILE A 664 -2.36 8.43 23.90
N SER A 665 -1.28 8.89 23.28
CA SER A 665 -0.15 8.05 22.88
C SER A 665 0.64 7.46 24.05
N ARG A 666 1.48 6.46 23.76
CA ARG A 666 2.39 5.84 24.74
C ARG A 666 3.19 6.91 25.49
N ASN A 667 3.35 6.73 26.80
CA ASN A 667 4.12 7.61 27.68
C ASN A 667 3.67 9.08 27.70
N ALA A 668 2.51 9.44 27.13
CA ALA A 668 2.14 10.83 26.88
C ALA A 668 2.27 11.71 28.13
N PHE A 669 1.78 11.29 29.29
CA PHE A 669 1.86 12.00 30.58
C PHE A 669 2.68 11.24 31.63
N CYS A 670 3.49 10.25 31.22
CA CYS A 670 4.30 9.45 32.14
C CYS A 670 5.18 10.35 33.01
N GLY A 671 5.16 10.16 34.33
CA GLY A 671 5.94 10.94 35.29
C GLY A 671 5.46 12.38 35.54
N ALA A 672 4.28 12.79 35.06
CA ALA A 672 3.71 14.11 35.33
C ALA A 672 3.21 14.25 36.78
N GLY A 673 4.12 14.17 37.74
CA GLY A 673 3.81 13.93 39.16
C GLY A 673 3.03 15.05 39.87
N LYS A 674 2.92 16.25 39.29
CA LYS A 674 2.08 17.35 39.82
C LYS A 674 0.72 17.49 39.13
N LEU A 675 0.46 16.74 38.05
CA LEU A 675 -0.83 16.78 37.35
C LEU A 675 -1.92 16.29 38.30
N LYS A 676 -2.90 17.15 38.61
CA LYS A 676 -3.99 16.86 39.57
C LYS A 676 -5.26 16.42 38.87
N SER A 677 -5.54 17.04 37.72
CA SER A 677 -6.77 16.84 36.95
C SER A 677 -6.51 16.92 35.45
N ILE A 678 -7.18 16.07 34.67
CA ILE A 678 -7.22 16.15 33.21
C ILE A 678 -8.59 15.74 32.71
N LYS A 679 -9.17 16.54 31.81
CA LYS A 679 -10.38 16.17 31.09
C LYS A 679 -9.97 15.48 29.79
N LEU A 680 -10.33 14.20 29.65
CA LEU A 680 -10.11 13.45 28.42
C LEU A 680 -11.16 13.85 27.35
N PRO A 681 -10.78 13.85 26.05
CA PRO A 681 -11.69 14.11 24.93
C PRO A 681 -12.91 13.18 24.94
N SER A 682 -14.09 13.65 24.50
CA SER A 682 -15.32 12.83 24.51
C SER A 682 -15.32 11.68 23.51
N GLU A 683 -14.59 11.83 22.40
CA GLU A 683 -14.46 10.84 21.32
C GLU A 683 -13.12 10.07 21.40
N LEU A 684 -12.51 10.02 22.59
CA LEU A 684 -11.24 9.34 22.79
C LEU A 684 -11.41 7.82 22.64
N ASP A 685 -10.68 7.21 21.71
CA ASP A 685 -10.73 5.77 21.46
C ASP A 685 -9.67 5.01 22.28
N ILE A 686 -8.46 5.57 22.42
CA ILE A 686 -7.28 4.83 22.93
C ILE A 686 -6.53 5.61 24.02
N ILE A 687 -6.15 4.89 25.07
CA ILE A 687 -5.14 5.30 26.05
C ILE A 687 -3.95 4.34 25.95
N GLY A 688 -2.78 4.83 25.54
CA GLY A 688 -1.60 4.00 25.26
C GLY A 688 -0.83 3.54 26.50
N ASP A 689 0.19 2.70 26.29
CA ASP A 689 1.03 2.16 27.36
C ASP A 689 1.69 3.27 28.18
N ASN A 690 1.72 3.09 29.50
CA ASN A 690 2.31 4.03 30.47
C ASN A 690 1.80 5.47 30.33
N ALA A 691 0.65 5.72 29.68
CA ALA A 691 0.18 7.07 29.35
C ALA A 691 0.12 8.00 30.56
N PHE A 692 -0.30 7.51 31.73
CA PHE A 692 -0.38 8.23 33.01
C PHE A 692 0.44 7.56 34.13
N ASN A 693 1.41 6.70 33.77
CA ASN A 693 2.27 6.05 34.76
C ASN A 693 2.98 7.10 35.63
N GLY A 694 2.99 6.93 36.96
CA GLY A 694 3.68 7.84 37.87
C GLY A 694 3.02 9.21 38.02
N CYS A 695 1.77 9.38 37.58
CA CYS A 695 0.96 10.56 37.84
C CYS A 695 0.44 10.56 39.29
N VAL A 696 1.36 10.64 40.26
CA VAL A 696 1.08 10.43 41.70
C VAL A 696 0.14 11.45 42.34
N SER A 697 -0.16 12.57 41.66
CA SER A 697 -1.13 13.58 42.13
C SER A 697 -2.48 13.52 41.39
N LEU A 698 -2.61 12.67 40.37
CA LEU A 698 -3.77 12.64 39.49
C LEU A 698 -4.95 11.95 40.17
N THR A 699 -5.94 12.75 40.57
CA THR A 699 -7.11 12.28 41.34
C THR A 699 -8.43 12.55 40.63
N ASP A 700 -8.46 13.52 39.71
CA ASP A 700 -9.64 13.89 38.93
C ASP A 700 -9.41 13.59 37.45
N ILE A 701 -9.68 12.34 37.09
CA ILE A 701 -9.67 11.82 35.73
C ILE A 701 -10.79 10.79 35.62
N ASN A 702 -11.58 10.90 34.55
CA ASN A 702 -12.64 9.95 34.23
C ASN A 702 -12.35 9.38 32.85
N ILE A 703 -12.48 8.07 32.69
CA ILE A 703 -12.32 7.41 31.39
C ILE A 703 -13.61 7.61 30.58
N PRO A 704 -13.57 8.26 29.39
CA PRO A 704 -14.75 8.45 28.55
C PRO A 704 -15.35 7.11 28.10
N ALA A 705 -16.68 7.08 27.92
CA ALA A 705 -17.38 5.88 27.44
C ALA A 705 -16.99 5.47 26.01
N SER A 706 -16.41 6.38 25.22
CA SER A 706 -15.87 6.11 23.89
C SER A 706 -14.62 5.23 23.92
N VAL A 707 -13.87 5.22 25.04
CA VAL A 707 -12.59 4.50 25.12
C VAL A 707 -12.82 3.01 24.90
N LYS A 708 -12.07 2.46 23.95
CA LYS A 708 -12.09 1.06 23.53
C LYS A 708 -10.87 0.30 24.04
N HIS A 709 -9.75 0.99 24.28
CA HIS A 709 -8.48 0.37 24.65
C HIS A 709 -7.69 1.16 25.69
N ILE A 710 -7.07 0.44 26.62
CA ILE A 710 -6.13 0.96 27.61
C ILE A 710 -4.87 0.08 27.61
N GLY A 711 -3.71 0.69 27.38
CA GLY A 711 -2.42 0.03 27.29
C GLY A 711 -1.82 -0.36 28.65
N CYS A 712 -0.69 -1.07 28.59
CA CYS A 712 -0.04 -1.65 29.77
C CYS A 712 0.48 -0.57 30.70
N ASN A 713 0.27 -0.75 32.01
CA ASN A 713 0.68 0.20 33.07
C ASN A 713 0.20 1.65 32.84
N ALA A 714 -0.86 1.85 32.03
CA ALA A 714 -1.32 3.20 31.68
C ALA A 714 -1.61 4.05 32.91
N PHE A 715 -2.08 3.47 34.01
CA PHE A 715 -2.40 4.16 35.27
C PHE A 715 -1.54 3.71 36.46
N TYR A 716 -0.44 3.00 36.23
CA TYR A 716 0.42 2.52 37.31
C TYR A 716 0.89 3.70 38.21
N GLU A 717 0.89 3.50 39.53
CA GLU A 717 1.14 4.56 40.54
C GLU A 717 0.20 5.78 40.50
N THR A 718 -0.98 5.66 39.89
CA THR A 718 -2.02 6.70 39.93
C THR A 718 -2.95 6.48 41.15
N PRO A 719 -3.24 7.52 41.99
CA PRO A 719 -4.03 7.38 43.21
C PRO A 719 -5.46 6.82 43.08
N GLY A 720 -6.06 6.87 41.89
CA GLY A 720 -7.47 6.47 41.68
C GLY A 720 -7.71 4.96 41.54
N ILE A 721 -6.66 4.13 41.52
CA ILE A 721 -6.82 2.66 41.42
C ILE A 721 -7.34 2.09 42.75
N LYS A 722 -8.45 1.36 42.69
CA LYS A 722 -9.05 0.64 43.82
C LYS A 722 -8.74 -0.85 43.71
N TYR A 723 -7.95 -1.36 44.65
CA TYR A 723 -7.61 -2.78 44.69
C TYR A 723 -8.66 -3.60 45.46
N GLU A 724 -9.15 -4.66 44.83
CA GLU A 724 -10.01 -5.68 45.43
C GLU A 724 -9.37 -7.05 45.16
N ASN A 725 -9.02 -7.79 46.21
CA ASN A 725 -8.35 -9.11 46.11
C ASN A 725 -7.08 -9.12 45.22
N GLY A 726 -6.35 -8.01 45.15
CA GLY A 726 -5.15 -7.88 44.32
C GLY A 726 -5.42 -7.47 42.86
N LEU A 727 -6.67 -7.20 42.49
CA LEU A 727 -7.06 -6.67 41.18
C LEU A 727 -7.35 -5.17 41.30
N GLY A 728 -6.62 -4.34 40.54
CA GLY A 728 -6.70 -2.89 40.56
C GLY A 728 -7.69 -2.36 39.54
N TYR A 729 -8.78 -1.76 40.03
CA TYR A 729 -9.85 -1.19 39.19
C TYR A 729 -9.77 0.33 39.13
N PHE A 730 -9.97 0.88 37.94
CA PHE A 730 -10.11 2.31 37.70
C PHE A 730 -11.37 2.55 36.87
N ASP A 731 -12.34 3.30 37.41
CA ASP A 731 -13.70 3.40 36.86
C ASP A 731 -14.31 2.00 36.55
N GLY A 732 -14.76 1.79 35.31
CA GLY A 732 -15.28 0.51 34.81
C GLY A 732 -14.22 -0.47 34.31
N TRP A 733 -12.93 -0.17 34.50
CA TRP A 733 -11.82 -0.92 33.93
C TRP A 733 -10.99 -1.68 34.98
N LEU A 734 -10.59 -2.91 34.68
CA LEU A 734 -9.46 -3.56 35.33
C LEU A 734 -8.16 -3.06 34.69
N VAL A 735 -7.28 -2.41 35.46
CA VAL A 735 -6.07 -1.74 34.92
C VAL A 735 -4.76 -2.25 35.51
N ASP A 736 -4.80 -3.05 36.58
CA ASP A 736 -3.60 -3.59 37.23
C ASP A 736 -3.90 -4.92 37.96
N VAL A 737 -2.88 -5.77 38.11
CA VAL A 737 -2.95 -7.07 38.79
C VAL A 737 -1.69 -7.27 39.64
N ASP A 738 -1.86 -7.50 40.95
CA ASP A 738 -0.76 -7.86 41.85
C ASP A 738 -0.13 -9.19 41.40
N LEU A 739 1.19 -9.21 41.26
CA LEU A 739 2.03 -10.35 40.89
C LEU A 739 1.77 -11.63 41.71
N LYS A 740 1.16 -11.51 42.90
CA LYS A 740 0.88 -12.62 43.80
C LYS A 740 -0.45 -13.34 43.50
N VAL A 741 -1.30 -12.77 42.65
CA VAL A 741 -2.62 -13.35 42.31
C VAL A 741 -2.43 -14.53 41.35
N LYS A 742 -2.87 -15.72 41.79
CA LYS A 742 -2.69 -16.99 41.06
C LYS A 742 -3.88 -17.42 40.21
N ASP A 743 -5.06 -16.89 40.50
CA ASP A 743 -6.27 -17.06 39.69
C ASP A 743 -6.98 -15.70 39.69
N ILE A 744 -7.24 -15.16 38.50
CA ILE A 744 -7.79 -13.84 38.27
C ILE A 744 -9.26 -14.03 37.90
N THR A 745 -10.17 -13.74 38.83
CA THR A 745 -11.60 -13.68 38.53
C THR A 745 -12.03 -12.23 38.46
N ILE A 746 -12.32 -11.74 37.25
CA ILE A 746 -12.76 -10.37 37.04
C ILE A 746 -14.19 -10.22 37.59
N LYS A 747 -14.43 -9.17 38.38
CA LYS A 747 -15.74 -8.93 39.00
C LYS A 747 -16.81 -8.54 37.97
N GLU A 748 -18.02 -9.03 38.18
CA GLU A 748 -19.20 -8.62 37.40
C GLU A 748 -19.45 -7.10 37.53
N GLY A 749 -19.82 -6.46 36.42
CA GLY A 749 -19.97 -5.01 36.31
C GLY A 749 -18.68 -4.29 35.86
N THR A 750 -17.60 -5.02 35.59
CA THR A 750 -16.42 -4.50 34.90
C THR A 750 -16.73 -4.37 33.41
N GLU A 751 -16.65 -3.15 32.87
CA GLU A 751 -16.93 -2.87 31.45
C GLU A 751 -15.74 -3.23 30.56
N GLY A 752 -14.51 -3.02 31.05
CA GLY A 752 -13.33 -3.35 30.28
C GLY A 752 -12.08 -3.79 31.05
N VAL A 753 -11.11 -4.31 30.32
CA VAL A 753 -9.84 -4.82 30.86
C VAL A 753 -8.71 -4.18 30.06
N ALA A 754 -7.78 -3.48 30.71
CA ALA A 754 -6.58 -2.94 30.08
C ALA A 754 -5.60 -4.07 29.69
N SER A 755 -4.58 -3.76 28.90
CA SER A 755 -3.44 -4.68 28.73
C SER A 755 -2.77 -4.91 30.09
N ILE A 756 -2.86 -6.12 30.63
CA ILE A 756 -2.34 -6.51 31.95
C ILE A 756 -1.53 -7.81 31.84
N SER A 757 -0.55 -8.00 32.72
CA SER A 757 0.16 -9.28 32.87
C SER A 757 -0.60 -10.18 33.84
N ALA A 758 -1.19 -11.28 33.33
CA ALA A 758 -1.84 -12.30 34.15
C ALA A 758 -0.84 -13.37 34.62
N TYR A 759 -0.70 -13.53 35.94
CA TYR A 759 0.19 -14.53 36.58
C TYR A 759 -0.53 -15.84 36.95
N GLY A 760 -1.72 -16.05 36.42
CA GLY A 760 -2.67 -17.08 36.84
C GLY A 760 -3.78 -17.33 35.83
N ASN A 761 -4.62 -18.36 36.05
CA ASN A 761 -5.77 -18.59 35.18
C ASN A 761 -6.74 -17.40 35.26
N ILE A 762 -7.40 -17.07 34.15
CA ILE A 762 -8.25 -15.89 34.09
C ILE A 762 -9.71 -16.23 33.77
N THR A 763 -10.64 -15.61 34.50
CA THR A 763 -12.08 -15.70 34.25
C THR A 763 -12.63 -14.32 33.91
N VAL A 764 -13.21 -14.19 32.72
CA VAL A 764 -13.78 -12.97 32.16
C VAL A 764 -15.32 -13.05 32.20
N PRO A 765 -16.03 -12.19 32.95
CA PRO A 765 -17.48 -12.21 33.04
C PRO A 765 -18.14 -11.57 31.81
N ALA A 766 -19.46 -11.79 31.67
CA ALA A 766 -20.26 -11.30 30.54
C ALA A 766 -20.38 -9.76 30.46
N SER A 767 -20.19 -9.06 31.59
CA SER A 767 -20.20 -7.59 31.65
C SER A 767 -19.01 -6.92 30.96
N VAL A 768 -17.90 -7.65 30.75
CA VAL A 768 -16.76 -7.11 30.01
C VAL A 768 -17.14 -7.05 28.54
N THR A 769 -17.03 -5.87 27.95
CA THR A 769 -17.35 -5.62 26.53
C THR A 769 -16.20 -4.97 25.77
N LYS A 770 -15.14 -4.58 26.49
CA LYS A 770 -13.98 -3.87 25.96
C LYS A 770 -12.70 -4.47 26.55
N MET A 771 -11.74 -4.84 25.72
CA MET A 771 -10.58 -5.60 26.21
C MET A 771 -9.31 -5.14 25.47
N GLY A 772 -8.26 -4.84 26.23
CA GLY A 772 -6.96 -4.35 25.77
C GLY A 772 -5.91 -5.46 25.72
N TRP A 773 -5.15 -5.49 24.63
CA TRP A 773 -4.62 -6.73 24.09
C TRP A 773 -3.12 -6.91 24.20
N GLU A 774 -2.73 -7.28 25.41
CA GLU A 774 -1.62 -8.17 25.71
C GLU A 774 -1.92 -8.94 27.02
N MET A 775 -3.12 -9.53 27.16
CA MET A 775 -3.60 -10.12 28.44
C MET A 775 -2.67 -11.16 29.06
N VAL A 776 -1.72 -11.72 28.31
CA VAL A 776 -0.83 -12.78 28.79
C VAL A 776 0.57 -12.64 28.17
N ASN A 777 1.21 -11.48 28.33
CA ASN A 777 2.66 -11.40 28.14
C ASN A 777 3.36 -11.92 29.41
N ASP A 778 3.25 -13.24 29.62
CA ASP A 778 3.80 -13.91 30.79
C ASP A 778 5.22 -14.39 30.46
N THR A 779 6.23 -14.01 31.24
CA THR A 779 7.57 -14.63 31.20
C THR A 779 7.70 -15.77 32.23
N THR A 780 6.68 -15.99 33.06
CA THR A 780 6.69 -16.80 34.30
C THR A 780 6.00 -18.17 34.20
N LYS A 781 5.37 -18.52 33.07
CA LYS A 781 4.77 -19.84 32.74
C LYS A 781 3.51 -20.24 33.53
N ASN A 782 2.73 -19.30 34.06
CA ASN A 782 1.67 -19.57 35.05
C ASN A 782 0.23 -19.44 34.53
N CYS A 783 -0.04 -18.61 33.51
CA CYS A 783 -1.38 -18.53 32.92
C CYS A 783 -1.56 -19.60 31.83
N ILE A 784 -2.28 -20.68 32.15
CA ILE A 784 -2.49 -21.81 31.24
C ILE A 784 -3.95 -21.96 30.79
N ARG A 785 -4.91 -21.35 31.48
CA ARG A 785 -6.34 -21.42 31.16
C ARG A 785 -7.01 -20.05 31.20
N ALA A 786 -7.87 -19.79 30.21
CA ALA A 786 -8.78 -18.65 30.18
C ALA A 786 -10.24 -19.12 30.03
N ASP A 787 -11.12 -18.65 30.90
CA ASP A 787 -12.56 -18.90 30.89
C ASP A 787 -13.31 -17.61 30.55
N VAL A 788 -13.94 -17.56 29.38
CA VAL A 788 -14.53 -16.34 28.82
C VAL A 788 -16.04 -16.48 28.68
N TYR A 789 -16.76 -15.63 29.42
CA TYR A 789 -18.22 -15.48 29.36
C TYR A 789 -18.65 -14.17 28.67
N SER A 790 -17.69 -13.36 28.21
CA SER A 790 -17.92 -12.14 27.44
C SER A 790 -18.60 -12.45 26.10
N HIS A 791 -19.50 -11.57 25.67
CA HIS A 791 -20.13 -11.60 24.35
C HIS A 791 -19.32 -10.85 23.28
N VAL A 792 -18.23 -10.16 23.66
CA VAL A 792 -17.30 -9.51 22.73
C VAL A 792 -15.86 -9.85 23.12
N LEU A 793 -15.12 -10.32 22.13
CA LEU A 793 -13.67 -10.46 22.15
C LEU A 793 -13.14 -9.72 20.93
N ASP A 794 -11.98 -9.11 21.04
CA ASP A 794 -11.29 -8.59 19.85
C ASP A 794 -10.69 -9.82 19.06
N TYR A 795 -9.93 -9.64 17.96
CA TYR A 795 -9.21 -10.66 17.13
C TYR A 795 -7.88 -11.37 17.64
N ASP A 796 -6.68 -10.79 17.55
CA ASP A 796 -5.41 -11.05 18.33
C ASP A 796 -5.35 -11.39 19.88
N ALA A 797 -6.41 -11.75 20.63
CA ALA A 797 -6.47 -11.70 22.12
C ALA A 797 -5.47 -12.67 22.75
N PHE A 798 -5.34 -13.78 22.04
CA PHE A 798 -4.58 -14.95 22.42
C PHE A 798 -3.34 -15.14 21.54
N LYS A 799 -3.11 -14.23 20.57
CA LYS A 799 -2.04 -14.35 19.56
C LYS A 799 -0.64 -14.34 20.16
N ASN A 800 -0.45 -13.59 21.23
CA ASN A 800 0.83 -13.47 21.95
C ASN A 800 0.87 -14.27 23.26
N ALA A 801 -0.17 -15.06 23.56
CA ALA A 801 -0.28 -15.79 24.81
C ALA A 801 0.51 -17.12 24.74
N VAL A 802 1.84 -17.04 24.73
CA VAL A 802 2.78 -18.17 24.50
C VAL A 802 2.59 -19.34 25.48
N PHE A 803 1.98 -19.11 26.64
CA PHE A 803 1.78 -20.10 27.71
C PHE A 803 0.34 -20.59 27.87
N LEU A 804 -0.62 -19.95 27.22
CA LEU A 804 -2.04 -20.27 27.34
C LEU A 804 -2.34 -21.58 26.59
N ARG A 805 -2.82 -22.60 27.32
CA ARG A 805 -3.09 -23.94 26.78
C ARG A 805 -4.55 -24.13 26.42
N ASP A 806 -5.46 -23.66 27.26
CA ASP A 806 -6.89 -23.88 27.08
C ASP A 806 -7.64 -22.55 27.18
N VAL A 807 -8.41 -22.24 26.13
CA VAL A 807 -9.30 -21.06 26.10
C VAL A 807 -10.72 -21.54 25.92
N TYR A 808 -11.56 -21.34 26.92
CA TYR A 808 -12.97 -21.69 26.88
C TYR A 808 -13.80 -20.44 26.59
N ILE A 809 -14.52 -20.45 25.47
CA ILE A 809 -15.46 -19.39 25.08
C ILE A 809 -16.87 -19.95 25.25
N TYR A 810 -17.55 -19.49 26.29
CA TYR A 810 -18.84 -20.02 26.74
C TYR A 810 -20.06 -19.31 26.13
N ASP A 811 -19.87 -18.19 25.44
CA ASP A 811 -20.94 -17.53 24.70
C ASP A 811 -20.93 -18.00 23.23
N PRO A 812 -21.98 -18.72 22.75
CA PRO A 812 -22.07 -19.13 21.36
C PRO A 812 -22.19 -17.96 20.38
N GLU A 813 -22.66 -16.80 20.85
CA GLU A 813 -22.83 -15.57 20.07
C GLU A 813 -21.70 -14.57 20.33
N CYS A 814 -20.60 -15.00 20.97
CA CYS A 814 -19.44 -14.15 21.19
C CYS A 814 -18.99 -13.53 19.86
N GLU A 815 -18.91 -12.22 19.75
CA GLU A 815 -18.35 -11.56 18.59
C GLU A 815 -16.83 -11.53 18.74
N ILE A 816 -16.08 -12.16 17.83
CA ILE A 816 -14.62 -12.00 17.73
C ILE A 816 -14.35 -10.96 16.64
N CYS A 817 -14.20 -9.70 17.04
CA CYS A 817 -14.16 -8.57 16.11
C CYS A 817 -12.81 -8.51 15.36
N ALA A 818 -12.83 -8.64 14.02
CA ALA A 818 -11.69 -8.39 13.12
C ALA A 818 -11.98 -7.20 12.18
N GLY A 819 -11.17 -6.13 12.19
CA GLY A 819 -11.30 -4.99 11.26
C GLY A 819 -11.44 -3.63 11.94
N ASN A 820 -12.18 -2.67 11.38
CA ASN A 820 -12.18 -1.25 11.83
C ASN A 820 -12.67 -0.97 13.29
N GLN A 821 -13.08 -2.00 14.03
CA GLN A 821 -13.33 -1.95 15.49
C GLN A 821 -12.21 -2.64 16.31
N THR A 822 -11.32 -3.36 15.64
CA THR A 822 -10.03 -3.89 16.06
C THR A 822 -8.95 -2.85 15.71
N ILE A 823 -8.44 -2.13 16.71
CA ILE A 823 -7.28 -1.24 16.51
C ILE A 823 -6.07 -1.88 17.17
N ARG A 824 -5.10 -2.24 16.32
CA ARG A 824 -3.69 -2.62 16.56
C ARG A 824 -3.31 -2.76 18.05
N ALA A 825 -2.74 -3.90 18.44
CA ALA A 825 -1.61 -3.89 19.37
C ALA A 825 -0.43 -3.17 18.68
N THR A 826 -0.53 -1.85 18.53
CA THR A 826 0.64 -1.02 18.36
C THR A 826 1.32 -1.03 19.70
N HIS A 827 2.35 -1.86 19.83
CA HIS A 827 3.57 -1.36 20.44
C HIS A 827 3.86 -0.03 19.71
N TYR A 828 3.41 1.09 20.30
CA TYR A 828 3.76 2.41 19.83
C TYR A 828 5.24 2.59 20.18
N GLU A 829 6.13 2.03 19.37
CA GLU A 829 7.55 2.35 19.40
C GLU A 829 7.91 3.16 18.17
N SER A 830 8.03 4.47 18.39
CA SER A 830 9.07 5.23 17.70
C SER A 830 10.44 4.81 18.24
N ALA A 831 11.30 4.27 17.37
CA ALA A 831 12.76 4.31 17.40
C ALA A 831 13.55 3.16 18.09
N ASP A 832 14.36 2.50 17.25
CA ASP A 832 15.40 1.50 17.51
C ASP A 832 16.44 1.85 18.61
N GLU A 833 16.80 0.77 19.32
CA GLU A 833 18.05 0.35 20.00
C GLU A 833 18.98 1.35 20.74
N LEU A 834 19.43 0.92 21.95
CA LEU A 834 20.84 1.08 22.36
C LEU A 834 21.34 -0.08 23.23
N VAL A 835 22.45 -0.67 22.79
CA VAL A 835 23.28 -1.68 23.45
C VAL A 835 24.13 -1.05 24.57
N GLY A 836 24.03 -1.62 25.78
CA GLY A 836 25.11 -1.81 26.76
C GLY A 836 25.65 -0.60 27.54
N ILE A 837 25.51 -0.64 28.87
CA ILE A 837 26.59 -0.40 29.87
C ILE A 837 26.11 -0.95 31.23
N ARG A 838 26.91 -1.83 31.84
CA ARG A 838 26.80 -2.22 33.25
C ARG A 838 27.43 -1.15 34.13
N SER A 839 26.81 -0.81 35.27
CA SER A 839 27.57 -0.29 36.41
C SER A 839 26.98 -0.79 37.73
N GLU A 840 27.84 -1.47 38.48
CA GLU A 840 27.68 -1.84 39.89
C GLU A 840 27.61 -0.57 40.75
N ASP A 841 26.51 -0.33 41.46
CA ASP A 841 26.59 0.23 42.82
C ASP A 841 25.26 0.17 43.59
N ASN A 842 25.41 -0.10 44.89
CA ASN A 842 24.46 -0.78 45.74
C ASN A 842 23.57 0.21 46.55
N ARG A 843 22.52 0.76 45.92
CA ARG A 843 21.37 1.45 46.57
C ARG A 843 20.09 1.14 45.78
N PRO A 844 18.92 0.93 46.41
CA PRO A 844 17.70 0.51 45.71
C PRO A 844 17.22 1.65 44.81
N ASN A 845 17.57 1.58 43.53
CA ASN A 845 17.24 2.55 42.51
C ASN A 845 15.90 2.16 41.88
N TYR A 846 15.02 3.14 41.69
CA TYR A 846 13.65 3.04 41.15
C TYR A 846 13.62 2.66 39.65
N THR A 847 14.39 1.65 39.26
CA THR A 847 14.65 1.23 37.87
C THR A 847 14.21 -0.20 37.54
N ASP A 848 13.57 -0.93 38.47
CA ASP A 848 13.06 -2.29 38.22
C ASP A 848 11.66 -2.32 37.55
N VAL A 849 11.31 -1.30 36.75
CA VAL A 849 10.15 -1.40 35.82
C VAL A 849 10.52 -1.11 34.37
N ARG A 850 11.82 -1.13 34.05
CA ARG A 850 12.25 -1.26 32.66
C ARG A 850 12.07 -2.71 32.21
N THR A 851 11.12 -2.88 31.30
CA THR A 851 11.19 -3.90 30.25
C THR A 851 11.17 -5.36 30.71
N TYR A 852 9.99 -5.87 31.06
CA TYR A 852 9.74 -7.31 30.97
C TYR A 852 9.44 -7.81 29.55
N ALA A 853 9.41 -6.93 28.55
CA ALA A 853 9.31 -7.31 27.12
C ALA A 853 10.67 -7.45 26.40
N TYR A 854 11.77 -6.88 26.92
CA TYR A 854 13.09 -6.92 26.24
C TYR A 854 14.06 -8.00 26.74
N GLU A 855 13.65 -8.89 27.64
CA GLU A 855 14.35 -10.17 27.90
C GLU A 855 13.73 -11.37 27.18
N ILE A 856 13.02 -11.16 26.05
CA ILE A 856 12.51 -12.28 25.21
C ILE A 856 13.50 -12.67 24.09
N LYS A 857 14.74 -12.13 24.09
CA LYS A 857 15.82 -12.69 23.24
C LYS A 857 16.31 -14.09 23.70
N GLU A 858 15.83 -14.62 24.83
CA GLU A 858 16.13 -15.99 25.31
C GLU A 858 14.90 -16.91 25.51
N LEU A 859 13.79 -16.72 24.78
CA LEU A 859 12.69 -17.71 24.72
C LEU A 859 12.48 -18.30 23.32
N ASN A 860 13.57 -18.49 22.58
CA ASN A 860 13.62 -19.36 21.40
C ASN A 860 13.60 -20.85 21.79
N SER A 861 12.46 -21.39 22.26
CA SER A 861 12.21 -22.84 22.20
C SER A 861 10.79 -23.31 22.62
N ARG A 862 9.71 -22.78 22.02
CA ARG A 862 8.50 -23.60 21.75
C ARG A 862 7.80 -23.19 20.44
N PRO A 863 7.30 -24.13 19.62
CA PRO A 863 6.51 -23.81 18.44
C PRO A 863 5.11 -23.30 18.85
N VAL A 864 4.58 -22.33 18.10
CA VAL A 864 3.15 -21.96 18.12
C VAL A 864 2.33 -23.19 17.73
N GLY A 865 1.46 -23.70 18.61
CA GLY A 865 0.64 -24.89 18.34
C GLY A 865 0.08 -25.67 19.55
N ASP A 866 0.40 -25.29 20.79
CA ASP A 866 -0.07 -25.99 22.01
C ASP A 866 -1.41 -25.45 22.58
N THR A 867 -1.90 -24.32 22.09
CA THR A 867 -3.18 -23.73 22.54
C THR A 867 -4.37 -24.44 21.90
N VAL A 868 -5.40 -24.72 22.69
CA VAL A 868 -6.68 -25.28 22.29
C VAL A 868 -7.78 -24.27 22.61
N ILE A 869 -8.57 -23.93 21.61
CA ILE A 869 -9.78 -23.12 21.77
C ILE A 869 -10.97 -24.06 21.86
N HIS A 870 -11.71 -23.95 22.95
CA HIS A 870 -12.94 -24.67 23.23
C HIS A 870 -14.12 -23.72 23.03
N GLY A 871 -15.01 -24.03 22.09
CA GLY A 871 -16.18 -23.18 21.78
C GLY A 871 -17.29 -23.95 21.07
N TYR A 872 -18.39 -23.29 20.73
CA TYR A 872 -19.50 -23.95 20.04
C TYR A 872 -19.22 -24.13 18.55
N LYS A 873 -19.67 -25.26 17.97
CA LYS A 873 -19.54 -25.50 16.53
C LYS A 873 -20.37 -24.48 15.74
N GLY A 874 -19.78 -23.90 14.69
CA GLY A 874 -20.34 -22.83 13.88
C GLY A 874 -20.18 -21.43 14.48
N SER A 875 -19.54 -21.30 15.65
CA SER A 875 -19.31 -20.01 16.30
C SER A 875 -18.13 -19.24 15.68
N THR A 876 -18.05 -17.96 15.99
CA THR A 876 -16.88 -17.11 15.68
C THR A 876 -15.57 -17.66 16.27
N ALA A 877 -15.62 -18.36 17.41
CA ALA A 877 -14.47 -19.01 18.03
C ALA A 877 -13.90 -20.16 17.18
N GLU A 878 -14.76 -20.94 16.53
CA GLU A 878 -14.34 -21.97 15.59
C GLU A 878 -13.65 -21.35 14.37
N ALA A 879 -14.25 -20.29 13.80
CA ALA A 879 -13.68 -19.56 12.67
C ALA A 879 -12.32 -18.94 13.04
N TYR A 880 -12.20 -18.34 14.22
CA TYR A 880 -10.98 -17.74 14.73
C TYR A 880 -9.85 -18.78 14.91
N ALA A 881 -10.16 -19.93 15.51
CA ALA A 881 -9.20 -21.01 15.72
C ALA A 881 -8.68 -21.57 14.38
N GLN A 882 -9.58 -21.80 13.42
CA GLN A 882 -9.23 -22.26 12.07
C GLN A 882 -8.28 -21.27 11.36
N MET A 883 -8.59 -19.99 11.44
CA MET A 883 -7.86 -18.94 10.74
C MET A 883 -6.43 -18.74 11.28
N TYR A 884 -6.20 -18.95 12.58
CA TYR A 884 -4.85 -18.90 13.19
C TYR A 884 -4.12 -20.24 13.26
N GLY A 885 -4.73 -21.32 12.76
CA GLY A 885 -4.15 -22.67 12.86
C GLY A 885 -4.06 -23.18 14.30
N ILE A 886 -4.91 -22.67 15.19
CA ILE A 886 -5.04 -23.10 16.58
C ILE A 886 -5.98 -24.31 16.63
N LYS A 887 -5.70 -25.28 17.50
CA LYS A 887 -6.59 -26.44 17.65
C LYS A 887 -7.95 -25.98 18.17
N PHE A 888 -9.03 -26.38 17.50
CA PHE A 888 -10.39 -26.16 17.96
C PHE A 888 -10.99 -27.46 18.51
N GLU A 889 -11.62 -27.38 19.67
CA GLU A 889 -12.44 -28.45 20.24
C GLU A 889 -13.86 -27.93 20.47
N ALA A 890 -14.84 -28.59 19.84
CA ALA A 890 -16.22 -28.21 20.03
C ALA A 890 -16.66 -28.55 21.46
N LEU A 891 -17.25 -27.58 22.16
CA LEU A 891 -18.02 -27.83 23.37
C LEU A 891 -19.22 -28.71 22.99
N ASP A 892 -19.36 -29.86 23.65
CA ASP A 892 -20.41 -30.84 23.38
C ASP A 892 -21.79 -30.29 23.76
N ASP A 893 -22.54 -29.79 22.78
CA ASP A 893 -23.91 -29.26 22.90
C ASP A 893 -24.96 -30.30 23.33
N THR A 894 -24.59 -31.58 23.40
CA THR A 894 -25.45 -32.70 23.80
C THR A 894 -25.24 -33.18 25.24
N ALA A 895 -24.19 -32.72 25.94
CA ALA A 895 -23.82 -33.21 27.28
C ALA A 895 -24.02 -32.21 28.45
N ILE A 896 -24.28 -30.93 28.17
CA ILE A 896 -23.90 -29.81 29.06
C ILE A 896 -24.57 -29.73 30.45
N TYR A 897 -25.78 -30.24 30.68
CA TYR A 897 -26.43 -30.08 32.00
C TYR A 897 -27.00 -31.40 32.49
N LYS A 898 -26.17 -32.18 33.20
CA LYS A 898 -26.58 -33.43 33.85
C LYS A 898 -25.99 -33.52 35.24
N ASP A 899 -26.71 -34.21 36.13
CA ASP A 899 -26.31 -34.49 37.50
C ASP A 899 -25.95 -33.26 38.35
N GLY A 900 -26.45 -32.07 37.97
CA GLY A 900 -26.24 -30.78 38.60
C GLY A 900 -24.97 -30.04 38.18
N ASP A 901 -24.36 -30.42 37.06
CA ASP A 901 -23.55 -29.47 36.30
C ASP A 901 -24.50 -28.40 35.72
N LEU A 902 -24.30 -27.15 36.12
CA LEU A 902 -25.13 -25.99 35.81
C LEU A 902 -24.40 -24.93 35.00
N ASN A 903 -23.07 -24.93 35.03
CA ASN A 903 -22.25 -24.03 34.21
C ASN A 903 -21.78 -24.71 32.91
N GLY A 904 -22.00 -26.01 32.76
CA GLY A 904 -21.67 -26.75 31.56
C GLY A 904 -20.21 -27.17 31.44
N ASP A 905 -19.45 -27.12 32.54
CA ASP A 905 -18.02 -27.39 32.55
C ASP A 905 -17.67 -28.89 32.67
N GLY A 906 -18.68 -29.75 32.71
CA GLY A 906 -18.56 -31.20 32.85
C GLY A 906 -18.25 -31.67 34.27
N GLN A 907 -18.19 -30.77 35.25
CA GLN A 907 -17.88 -31.06 36.65
C GLN A 907 -19.03 -30.62 37.55
N PHE A 908 -19.17 -31.29 38.70
CA PHE A 908 -20.12 -30.91 39.72
C PHE A 908 -19.36 -30.27 40.89
N ASN A 909 -19.30 -28.94 40.92
CA ASN A 909 -18.43 -28.22 41.84
C ASN A 909 -19.08 -26.93 42.42
N VAL A 910 -18.27 -26.11 43.10
CA VAL A 910 -18.76 -24.89 43.76
C VAL A 910 -19.28 -23.85 42.75
N GLY A 911 -18.78 -23.84 41.51
CA GLY A 911 -19.27 -23.00 40.41
C GLY A 911 -20.74 -23.25 40.09
N ASP A 912 -21.16 -24.52 40.07
CA ASP A 912 -22.57 -24.90 39.86
C ASP A 912 -23.45 -24.46 41.03
N LEU A 913 -22.95 -24.64 42.26
CA LEU A 913 -23.65 -24.18 43.46
C LEU A 913 -23.83 -22.65 43.48
N VAL A 914 -22.89 -21.89 42.89
CA VAL A 914 -23.02 -20.43 42.75
C VAL A 914 -24.14 -20.10 41.78
N LEU A 915 -24.22 -20.74 40.61
CA LEU A 915 -25.31 -20.54 39.65
C LEU A 915 -26.67 -20.92 40.24
N MET A 916 -26.73 -22.01 41.00
CA MET A 916 -27.94 -22.41 41.72
C MET A 916 -28.38 -21.36 42.74
N ASN A 917 -27.46 -20.83 43.56
CA ASN A 917 -27.81 -19.76 44.49
C ASN A 917 -28.26 -18.49 43.77
N ARG A 918 -27.63 -18.11 42.65
CA ARG A 918 -28.02 -16.94 41.86
C ARG A 918 -29.43 -17.10 41.28
N TYR A 919 -29.79 -18.30 40.83
CA TYR A 919 -31.14 -18.64 40.36
C TYR A 919 -32.19 -18.49 41.46
N ILE A 920 -31.95 -19.05 42.65
CA ILE A 920 -32.86 -18.94 43.80
C ILE A 920 -33.08 -17.47 44.24
N HIS A 921 -32.06 -16.63 44.10
CA HIS A 921 -32.15 -15.21 44.43
C HIS A 921 -32.68 -14.35 43.26
N GLY A 922 -33.08 -14.95 42.13
CA GLY A 922 -33.63 -14.26 40.97
C GLY A 922 -32.62 -13.42 40.18
N THR A 923 -31.32 -13.63 40.41
CA THR A 923 -30.22 -12.90 39.75
C THR A 923 -29.66 -13.66 38.54
N TYR A 924 -30.23 -14.83 38.24
CA TYR A 924 -29.90 -15.68 37.11
C TYR A 924 -31.13 -16.47 36.71
N THR A 925 -31.33 -16.74 35.41
CA THR A 925 -32.49 -17.49 34.91
C THR A 925 -32.02 -18.75 34.21
N PHE A 926 -32.52 -19.91 34.64
CA PHE A 926 -32.20 -21.17 33.97
C PHE A 926 -32.97 -21.34 32.66
N ASN A 927 -32.28 -21.88 31.67
CA ASN A 927 -32.93 -22.48 30.51
C ASN A 927 -33.56 -23.84 30.88
N GLU A 928 -34.36 -24.41 29.98
CA GLU A 928 -35.10 -25.65 30.24
C GLU A 928 -34.21 -26.85 30.59
N LYS A 929 -32.96 -26.88 30.12
CA LYS A 929 -32.01 -27.97 30.38
C LYS A 929 -31.32 -27.81 31.73
N GLN A 930 -30.88 -26.59 32.08
CA GLN A 930 -30.35 -26.25 33.41
C GLN A 930 -31.39 -26.50 34.50
N TYR A 931 -32.65 -26.16 34.23
CA TYR A 931 -33.75 -26.41 35.17
C TYR A 931 -33.91 -27.90 35.49
N LYS A 932 -33.78 -28.77 34.47
CA LYS A 932 -33.83 -30.23 34.65
C LYS A 932 -32.58 -30.81 35.33
N SER A 933 -31.40 -30.18 35.16
CA SER A 933 -30.16 -30.58 35.83
C SER A 933 -30.12 -30.12 37.30
N ALA A 934 -30.73 -28.98 37.59
CA ALA A 934 -30.78 -28.37 38.92
C ALA A 934 -31.71 -29.11 39.90
N ASP A 935 -32.72 -29.83 39.41
CA ASP A 935 -33.61 -30.69 40.20
C ASP A 935 -32.91 -31.98 40.61
N LEU A 936 -32.05 -31.87 41.63
CA LEU A 936 -31.22 -32.97 42.13
C LEU A 936 -32.01 -33.96 42.98
N ASN A 937 -33.12 -33.52 43.57
CA ASN A 937 -33.95 -34.34 44.43
C ASN A 937 -35.06 -35.09 43.66
N GLY A 938 -35.34 -34.69 42.41
CA GLY A 938 -36.27 -35.32 41.49
C GLY A 938 -37.75 -35.00 41.72
N ASP A 939 -38.07 -33.88 42.41
CA ASP A 939 -39.45 -33.49 42.72
C ASP A 939 -40.13 -32.66 41.63
N GLY A 940 -39.41 -32.36 40.54
CA GLY A 940 -39.90 -31.59 39.41
C GLY A 940 -39.74 -30.08 39.56
N SER A 941 -39.07 -29.61 40.62
CA SER A 941 -38.74 -28.21 40.86
C SER A 941 -37.25 -28.00 41.16
N ALA A 942 -36.71 -26.86 40.74
CA ALA A 942 -35.35 -26.45 41.08
C ALA A 942 -35.44 -25.37 42.17
N ASP A 943 -35.26 -25.74 43.43
CA ASP A 943 -35.51 -24.85 44.56
C ASP A 943 -34.45 -24.93 45.69
N VAL A 944 -34.76 -24.34 46.86
CA VAL A 944 -33.84 -24.31 48.00
C VAL A 944 -33.50 -25.71 48.55
N PHE A 945 -34.34 -26.72 48.30
CA PHE A 945 -34.09 -28.10 48.71
C PHE A 945 -33.02 -28.76 47.84
N ASP A 946 -32.90 -28.40 46.56
CA ASP A 946 -31.82 -28.88 45.69
C ASP A 946 -30.46 -28.27 46.06
N VAL A 947 -30.44 -27.04 46.59
CA VAL A 947 -29.22 -26.43 47.16
C VAL A 947 -28.66 -27.27 48.32
N ILE A 948 -29.53 -27.91 49.10
CA ILE A 948 -29.13 -28.78 50.20
C ILE A 948 -28.50 -30.07 49.65
N GLU A 949 -29.07 -30.65 48.61
CA GLU A 949 -28.50 -31.83 47.94
C GLU A 949 -27.18 -31.51 47.23
N PHE A 950 -27.05 -30.32 46.64
CA PHE A 950 -25.78 -29.80 46.12
C PHE A 950 -24.68 -29.80 47.17
N ARG A 951 -24.94 -29.17 48.33
CA ARG A 951 -23.96 -29.06 49.41
C ARG A 951 -23.58 -30.42 49.99
N LYS A 952 -24.53 -31.36 50.08
CA LYS A 952 -24.25 -32.72 50.56
C LYS A 952 -23.32 -33.49 49.60
N LYS A 953 -23.57 -33.40 48.29
CA LYS A 953 -22.74 -34.06 47.27
C LYS A 953 -21.34 -33.45 47.22
N ILE A 954 -21.20 -32.12 47.23
CA ILE A 954 -19.89 -31.44 47.23
C ILE A 954 -19.06 -31.74 48.49
N LEU A 955 -19.70 -31.96 49.65
CA LEU A 955 -19.00 -32.26 50.91
C LEU A 955 -18.67 -33.75 51.11
N ALA A 956 -19.18 -34.63 50.24
CA ALA A 956 -18.97 -36.08 50.33
C ALA A 956 -17.79 -36.56 49.47
N ASP A 957 -17.40 -35.80 48.45
CA ASP A 957 -16.12 -35.88 47.72
C ASP A 957 -15.02 -35.07 48.43
#